data_AF-A0A9D4V1D6-F1
#
_entry.id   AF-A0A9D4V1D6-F1
#
_cell.length_a   1.000
_cell.length_b   1.000
_cell.length_c   1.000
_cell.angle_alpha   90.00
_cell.angle_beta   90.00
_cell.angle_gamma   90.00
#
_symmetry.space_group_name_H-M   'P 1'
#
loop_
_entity.id
_entity.type
_entity.pdbx_description
1 polymer ?
#
loop_
_entity_poly.entity_id
_entity_poly.type
_entity_poly.pdbx_seq_one_letter_code
_entity_poly.pdbx_strand_id
1 'polypeptide(L)'
;MMQAPFHASKKISLDRRHSNDFIPFSFSSPKLCVKSPNFTLWEKHKLSSPIQVAQVSSPTLRDSPSSRNSPTRHGGSPSMHGAAKGSILRRLSATVTIRRKHTTSLLESFLERGLEGLLDKGFQDFDARLDSAGLKVILQLISTEIDPKTRKVKVSQEAILKDWEKKARYVADKVEYTAEFMVPDNFGLPGAITILNGHPHEFYLETIALDSWNGEKVYFPCYSWVHSKIDSPERRVFFSNQVYLPEETPEGLKDLREKEMSSMMGDGRGLRKRHERIYDYAVYNDLGHPDKHKDLSRPQFGGMQERAYPRRVRTGRASQKTDHKSEMVLGRGSEYYVPRDEAFEDLKKEAYVAGNIKLFVHELLPLVEKTLTKQSEFKCFSDIDHLYNESVMLQEQQQPDLWTNMVGLFANLNSYKQGLPRFLEKLEDSIGIRFSTPQLFAKDRFSWLRDEEMGRQALAGVNPLQIELVKSFPLMSNLDPEVYGPKESAIKAEHLEQHLGGLSVQEAIEQKRLFVIDYNDAFMPFINRINAQKDRKMYASRTIFFLNGSGTLSPVAIELSLPTSSPGCPGSQRVFTPGQDATSHWLWKLAKAHASSNDAGYHQLVNHWLRGHAVVEPYVIATHRQLSILHPISKLLLPHLRYTLEINALARQLLIHAGGVIETCFTTGPYSMEVSSAAYKSLWRFDKENLPADLLRRGMATEDPDRPGKLKLVIEDYPYAADGILIWNAIQEWVNEYVALYYSGPESIANDKEIQKWWEEIRQQGHGDKKDEPWWPELNTKEDLTSILSNIIWVTSAHHAAVNFGQYAYGGYVPNHPCMTRRLIPEEDLNNKEFQELLQNPQKFFLSMISNKFQATYVMSVMDSLSTHAPDEEYLGQRVQINWTSDLRAIAGSNAFAQKVKQIERVIDRRNADVGLKNRNGAGVLPYELLRPTSGAGVTGRGIPNSISI
;
A
#
# COMPACT_ATOMS: atom_id res chain seq x y z
N MET A 1 -39.09 -74.61 12.32
CA MET A 1 -39.11 -74.53 13.79
C MET A 1 -39.21 -73.04 14.12
N MET A 2 -40.42 -72.49 14.24
CA MET A 2 -41.20 -72.33 15.50
C MET A 2 -40.35 -71.67 16.60
N GLN A 3 -40.74 -70.58 17.27
CA GLN A 3 -41.96 -69.78 17.28
C GLN A 3 -41.60 -68.51 18.08
N ALA A 4 -42.26 -67.39 17.77
CA ALA A 4 -42.24 -66.12 18.53
C ALA A 4 -43.10 -66.27 19.83
N PRO A 5 -43.90 -65.31 20.36
CA PRO A 5 -44.04 -63.84 20.13
C PRO A 5 -44.51 -63.02 21.38
N PHE A 6 -44.96 -61.77 21.13
CA PHE A 6 -45.96 -60.92 21.83
C PHE A 6 -45.49 -59.99 22.99
N HIS A 7 -46.07 -58.82 23.28
CA HIS A 7 -46.75 -57.71 22.55
C HIS A 7 -47.24 -56.70 23.62
N ALA A 8 -47.44 -55.43 23.22
CA ALA A 8 -48.56 -54.53 23.59
C ALA A 8 -48.55 -53.69 24.91
N SER A 9 -48.21 -52.41 24.74
CA SER A 9 -49.05 -51.20 24.93
C SER A 9 -50.13 -51.08 26.05
N LYS A 10 -50.08 -49.96 26.80
CA LYS A 10 -51.16 -48.93 26.87
C LYS A 10 -50.80 -47.70 27.74
N LYS A 11 -51.26 -46.53 27.26
CA LYS A 11 -51.35 -45.21 27.92
C LYS A 11 -52.34 -45.22 29.11
N ILE A 12 -52.18 -44.30 30.08
CA ILE A 12 -53.23 -43.40 30.62
C ILE A 12 -52.58 -42.29 31.48
N SER A 13 -53.19 -41.10 31.42
CA SER A 13 -52.90 -39.79 32.02
C SER A 13 -53.23 -39.66 33.51
N LEU A 14 -52.64 -38.66 34.21
CA LEU A 14 -53.34 -37.68 35.08
C LEU A 14 -52.39 -36.62 35.73
N ASP A 15 -52.52 -35.38 35.24
CA ASP A 15 -52.74 -34.10 35.94
C ASP A 15 -52.19 -33.82 37.38
N ARG A 16 -51.35 -32.77 37.55
CA ARG A 16 -51.60 -31.54 38.37
C ARG A 16 -50.33 -30.77 38.84
N ARG A 17 -50.27 -29.50 38.40
CA ARG A 17 -49.86 -28.21 39.01
C ARG A 17 -48.83 -28.07 40.18
N HIS A 18 -47.99 -27.05 39.94
CA HIS A 18 -47.50 -25.96 40.81
C HIS A 18 -46.13 -26.03 41.54
N SER A 19 -45.29 -25.07 41.10
CA SER A 19 -44.47 -24.09 41.85
C SER A 19 -43.17 -24.50 42.56
N ASN A 20 -42.14 -23.74 42.16
CA ASN A 20 -41.10 -23.07 42.95
C ASN A 20 -39.80 -23.79 43.34
N ASP A 21 -38.72 -23.05 43.02
CA ASP A 21 -37.44 -22.89 43.70
C ASP A 21 -36.39 -24.00 43.62
N PHE A 22 -35.37 -23.74 42.78
CA PHE A 22 -34.00 -24.21 43.02
C PHE A 22 -33.03 -23.02 42.98
N ILE A 23 -32.50 -22.71 44.17
CA ILE A 23 -31.34 -21.84 44.42
C ILE A 23 -30.05 -22.63 44.11
N PRO A 24 -29.00 -21.99 43.55
CA PRO A 24 -27.73 -22.62 43.21
C PRO A 24 -26.74 -22.58 44.39
N PHE A 25 -25.83 -23.56 44.47
CA PHE A 25 -24.65 -23.48 45.35
C PHE A 25 -23.34 -23.54 44.57
N SER A 26 -22.60 -22.44 44.74
CA SER A 26 -21.22 -22.14 44.42
C SER A 26 -20.22 -22.85 45.33
N PHE A 27 -18.97 -23.01 44.88
CA PHE A 27 -17.71 -22.71 45.61
C PHE A 27 -16.60 -22.56 44.55
N SER A 28 -16.16 -21.33 44.21
CA SER A 28 -15.06 -20.54 44.79
C SER A 28 -13.65 -21.02 44.43
N SER A 29 -12.92 -20.18 43.69
CA SER A 29 -11.47 -20.23 43.47
C SER A 29 -10.80 -18.96 44.03
N PRO A 30 -9.55 -19.04 44.53
CA PRO A 30 -8.95 -17.97 45.34
C PRO A 30 -8.27 -16.87 44.51
N LYS A 31 -8.32 -15.67 45.07
CA LYS A 31 -7.67 -14.43 44.63
C LYS A 31 -6.16 -14.49 44.87
N LEU A 32 -5.39 -13.97 43.91
CA LEU A 32 -4.12 -13.29 44.17
C LEU A 32 -4.01 -12.08 43.24
N CYS A 33 -3.65 -10.96 43.84
CA CYS A 33 -3.81 -9.60 43.35
C CYS A 33 -2.43 -8.97 43.18
N VAL A 34 -2.06 -8.48 41.99
CA VAL A 34 -0.97 -7.50 41.83
C VAL A 34 -1.32 -6.47 40.73
N LYS A 35 -1.80 -5.32 41.23
CA LYS A 35 -1.64 -3.93 40.80
C LYS A 35 -1.33 -3.59 39.32
N SER A 36 -2.31 -2.95 38.68
CA SER A 36 -2.12 -1.97 37.61
C SER A 36 -1.75 -0.59 38.19
N PRO A 37 -0.98 0.26 37.49
CA PRO A 37 -0.90 1.68 37.80
C PRO A 37 -1.85 2.47 36.90
N ASN A 38 -2.91 2.99 37.50
CA ASN A 38 -3.61 4.18 37.03
C ASN A 38 -2.71 5.39 37.31
N PHE A 39 -2.58 6.30 36.34
CA PHE A 39 -2.21 7.70 36.60
C PHE A 39 -3.27 8.61 35.97
N THR A 40 -4.02 9.28 36.82
CA THR A 40 -4.81 10.47 36.50
C THR A 40 -4.43 11.59 37.46
N LEU A 41 -4.57 12.83 36.95
CA LEU A 41 -4.49 14.16 37.58
C LEU A 41 -3.09 14.79 37.70
N TRP A 42 -2.89 15.90 36.96
CA TRP A 42 -2.74 17.25 37.53
C TRP A 42 -3.29 18.31 36.55
N GLU A 43 -3.67 19.44 37.15
CA GLU A 43 -4.70 20.41 36.77
C GLU A 43 -4.28 21.58 35.84
N LYS A 44 -5.32 22.19 35.25
CA LYS A 44 -5.59 23.64 35.07
C LYS A 44 -4.47 24.56 34.54
N HIS A 45 -4.69 25.07 33.33
CA HIS A 45 -4.60 26.50 33.07
C HIS A 45 -5.78 26.98 32.23
N LYS A 46 -6.59 27.87 32.84
CA LYS A 46 -7.54 28.75 32.16
C LYS A 46 -6.75 29.85 31.46
N LEU A 47 -7.08 30.15 30.20
CA LEU A 47 -7.01 31.51 29.68
C LEU A 47 -8.26 31.78 28.83
N SER A 48 -9.06 32.69 29.37
CA SER A 48 -10.18 33.39 28.77
C SER A 48 -9.71 34.36 27.70
N SER A 49 -10.39 34.42 26.54
CA SER A 49 -11.19 35.58 26.09
C SER A 49 -11.62 35.42 24.62
N PRO A 50 -12.82 35.89 24.24
CA PRO A 50 -13.35 35.83 22.89
C PRO A 50 -12.96 37.09 22.09
N ILE A 51 -12.70 36.96 20.79
CA ILE A 51 -12.68 38.12 19.89
C ILE A 51 -13.76 37.93 18.82
N GLN A 52 -14.58 38.97 18.75
CA GLN A 52 -15.82 39.11 18.02
C GLN A 52 -15.63 39.06 16.50
N VAL A 53 -16.64 38.48 15.87
CA VAL A 53 -16.99 38.61 14.46
C VAL A 53 -17.28 40.09 14.16
N ALA A 54 -16.52 40.68 13.24
CA ALA A 54 -16.84 41.99 12.66
C ALA A 54 -17.41 41.79 11.25
N GLN A 55 -18.65 42.24 11.08
CA GLN A 55 -19.38 42.27 9.83
C GLN A 55 -18.73 43.26 8.84
N VAL A 56 -18.55 42.81 7.59
CA VAL A 56 -18.20 43.65 6.46
C VAL A 56 -19.45 44.37 5.97
N SER A 57 -19.38 45.70 5.91
CA SER A 57 -20.31 46.54 5.16
C SER A 57 -19.50 47.41 4.19
N SER A 58 -19.81 47.29 2.90
CA SER A 58 -19.56 48.32 1.88
C SER A 58 -20.85 49.17 1.80
N PRO A 59 -20.83 50.45 1.34
CA PRO A 59 -20.56 50.74 -0.07
C PRO A 59 -19.96 52.12 -0.44
N THR A 60 -19.39 52.15 -1.65
CA THR A 60 -19.49 53.19 -2.71
C THR A 60 -18.82 54.58 -2.60
N LEU A 61 -17.90 54.80 -3.57
CA LEU A 61 -17.85 55.86 -4.61
C LEU A 61 -17.75 57.35 -4.21
N ARG A 62 -16.68 57.97 -4.76
CA ARG A 62 -16.65 59.10 -5.73
C ARG A 62 -15.86 60.37 -5.35
N ASP A 63 -15.19 60.84 -6.40
CA ASP A 63 -14.84 62.21 -6.79
C ASP A 63 -13.55 62.87 -6.26
N SER A 64 -12.56 62.88 -7.17
CA SER A 64 -11.59 63.97 -7.38
C SER A 64 -12.32 65.29 -7.70
N PRO A 65 -11.71 66.47 -7.44
CA PRO A 65 -11.02 67.11 -8.56
C PRO A 65 -9.74 67.90 -8.23
N SER A 66 -8.99 68.10 -9.30
CA SER A 66 -7.79 68.91 -9.53
C SER A 66 -7.92 70.42 -9.26
N SER A 67 -6.81 71.08 -8.88
CA SER A 67 -6.18 72.23 -9.57
C SER A 67 -5.06 72.83 -8.71
N ARG A 68 -3.79 72.78 -9.17
CA ARG A 68 -2.99 73.87 -9.76
C ARG A 68 -2.89 75.16 -8.92
N ASN A 69 -1.69 75.44 -8.41
CA ASN A 69 -0.95 76.67 -8.73
C ASN A 69 0.54 76.57 -8.33
N SER A 70 1.38 76.98 -9.27
CA SER A 70 2.85 77.08 -9.28
C SER A 70 3.30 78.53 -8.96
N PRO A 71 4.58 78.93 -9.15
CA PRO A 71 5.81 78.48 -8.49
C PRO A 71 6.66 79.69 -7.98
N THR A 72 7.68 79.45 -7.16
CA THR A 72 8.80 80.41 -7.01
C THR A 72 10.14 79.69 -7.08
N ARG A 73 10.97 80.14 -8.03
CA ARG A 73 12.34 79.71 -8.36
C ARG A 73 13.36 80.37 -7.44
N HIS A 74 14.33 79.60 -6.98
CA HIS A 74 15.77 79.92 -6.92
C HIS A 74 16.48 78.55 -7.05
N GLY A 75 17.44 78.27 -7.91
CA GLY A 75 18.47 79.09 -8.51
C GLY A 75 19.84 78.59 -8.02
N GLY A 76 20.31 77.45 -8.54
CA GLY A 76 21.64 76.88 -8.23
C GLY A 76 21.93 75.60 -9.01
N SER A 77 22.81 75.69 -10.01
CA SER A 77 23.37 74.55 -10.79
C SER A 77 24.79 74.21 -10.28
N PRO A 78 25.47 73.17 -10.78
CA PRO A 78 25.43 71.82 -10.23
C PRO A 78 26.83 71.35 -9.77
N SER A 79 26.95 70.69 -8.61
CA SER A 79 28.16 69.92 -8.30
C SER A 79 27.93 68.44 -8.60
N MET A 80 28.49 67.98 -9.72
CA MET A 80 28.77 66.56 -9.92
C MET A 80 29.72 66.08 -8.83
N HIS A 81 29.23 65.29 -7.89
CA HIS A 81 30.01 64.26 -7.18
C HIS A 81 29.05 63.09 -6.93
N GLY A 82 29.07 62.14 -7.87
CA GLY A 82 28.41 60.86 -7.71
C GLY A 82 29.11 60.06 -6.63
N ALA A 83 28.65 60.19 -5.38
CA ALA A 83 28.88 59.18 -4.37
C ALA A 83 27.80 58.10 -4.59
N ALA A 84 28.24 56.89 -4.95
CA ALA A 84 27.38 55.72 -4.92
C ALA A 84 26.78 55.59 -3.51
N LYS A 85 25.48 55.86 -3.34
CA LYS A 85 24.75 55.46 -2.15
C LYS A 85 24.83 53.94 -2.07
N GLY A 86 25.66 53.41 -1.17
CA GLY A 86 25.67 52.00 -0.84
C GLY A 86 24.25 51.57 -0.49
N SER A 87 23.78 50.48 -1.10
CA SER A 87 22.46 49.92 -0.80
C SER A 87 22.40 49.62 0.70
N ILE A 88 21.43 50.18 1.41
CA ILE A 88 21.14 49.79 2.79
C ILE A 88 20.80 48.30 2.78
N LEU A 89 21.56 47.51 3.54
CA LEU A 89 21.33 46.07 3.69
C LEU A 89 20.46 45.84 4.92
N ARG A 90 19.38 45.08 4.76
CA ARG A 90 18.54 44.57 5.84
C ARG A 90 18.97 43.19 6.25
N ARG A 91 18.75 42.90 7.53
CA ARG A 91 18.95 41.57 8.10
C ARG A 91 17.63 40.84 8.17
N LEU A 92 17.60 39.62 7.64
CA LEU A 92 16.50 38.66 7.81
C LEU A 92 17.00 37.46 8.62
N SER A 93 16.17 36.95 9.52
CA SER A 93 16.48 35.75 10.30
C SER A 93 15.66 34.58 9.79
N ALA A 94 16.26 33.39 9.73
CA ALA A 94 15.55 32.16 9.43
C ALA A 94 15.78 31.13 10.54
N THR A 95 14.71 30.44 10.90
CA THR A 95 14.75 29.20 11.70
C THR A 95 14.80 28.01 10.75
N VAL A 96 15.81 27.16 10.91
CA VAL A 96 16.06 25.98 10.05
C VAL A 96 15.87 24.73 10.90
N THR A 97 14.86 23.93 10.58
CA THR A 97 14.52 22.71 11.33
C THR A 97 15.11 21.50 10.64
N ILE A 98 16.02 20.82 11.32
CA ILE A 98 16.66 19.60 10.85
C ILE A 98 16.24 18.45 11.76
N ARG A 99 15.77 17.36 11.15
CA ARG A 99 15.53 16.12 11.87
C ARG A 99 16.84 15.36 11.98
N ARG A 100 17.18 14.92 13.18
CA ARG A 100 18.33 14.01 13.35
C ARG A 100 17.96 12.64 12.83
N LYS A 101 18.91 12.00 12.14
CA LYS A 101 18.81 10.59 11.81
C LYS A 101 18.69 9.79 13.12
N HIS A 102 17.70 8.91 13.22
CA HIS A 102 17.64 8.01 14.36
C HIS A 102 18.65 6.88 14.09
N THR A 103 19.80 6.90 14.75
CA THR A 103 20.70 5.73 14.79
C THR A 103 20.13 4.70 15.77
N THR A 104 19.15 3.92 15.33
CA THR A 104 18.41 2.99 16.22
C THR A 104 18.23 1.58 15.69
N SER A 105 18.75 1.23 14.51
CA SER A 105 18.94 -0.19 14.17
C SER A 105 19.64 -0.85 15.36
N LEU A 106 19.02 -1.83 16.01
CA LEU A 106 19.60 -2.43 17.23
C LEU A 106 21.00 -2.99 16.96
N LEU A 107 21.34 -3.25 15.70
CA LEU A 107 22.66 -3.67 15.23
C LEU A 107 23.59 -2.47 14.95
N GLU A 108 23.12 -1.43 14.26
CA GLU A 108 23.91 -0.22 13.97
C GLU A 108 24.10 0.61 15.22
N SER A 109 23.06 0.80 16.03
CA SER A 109 23.16 1.40 17.36
C SER A 109 23.90 0.52 18.37
N PHE A 110 24.18 -0.78 18.13
CA PHE A 110 25.10 -1.56 18.99
C PHE A 110 26.55 -1.49 18.51
N LEU A 111 26.76 -1.53 17.18
CA LEU A 111 28.05 -1.30 16.56
C LEU A 111 28.51 0.13 16.85
N GLU A 112 27.62 1.11 16.70
CA GLU A 112 27.77 2.48 17.14
C GLU A 112 27.83 2.53 18.65
N ARG A 113 26.94 1.98 19.49
CA ARG A 113 27.13 2.06 20.98
C ARG A 113 28.43 1.47 21.52
N GLY A 114 28.93 0.39 20.93
CA GLY A 114 30.23 -0.21 21.27
C GLY A 114 31.41 0.63 20.81
N LEU A 115 31.24 1.38 19.72
CA LEU A 115 32.18 2.40 19.26
C LEU A 115 31.93 3.79 19.86
N GLU A 116 30.73 4.17 20.32
CA GLU A 116 30.25 5.50 20.75
C GLU A 116 30.78 5.83 22.14
N GLY A 117 31.04 4.83 22.99
CA GLY A 117 31.85 5.03 24.19
C GLY A 117 33.25 5.62 23.89
N LEU A 118 33.75 5.41 22.66
CA LEU A 118 35.04 5.90 22.14
C LEU A 118 34.90 6.95 21.01
N LEU A 119 33.79 6.96 20.27
CA LEU A 119 33.53 7.75 19.07
C LEU A 119 32.52 8.88 19.29
N ASP A 120 31.65 8.85 20.31
CA ASP A 120 30.66 9.92 20.48
C ASP A 120 31.31 11.20 21.02
N LYS A 121 32.38 11.06 21.83
CA LYS A 121 33.33 12.16 22.09
C LYS A 121 34.15 12.55 20.85
N GLY A 122 34.36 11.63 19.91
CA GLY A 122 35.18 11.84 18.70
C GLY A 122 34.43 12.48 17.53
N PHE A 123 33.17 12.13 17.29
CA PHE A 123 32.28 12.70 16.27
C PHE A 123 31.88 14.13 16.62
N GLN A 124 31.60 14.39 17.90
CA GLN A 124 31.29 15.72 18.40
C GLN A 124 32.51 16.66 18.33
N ASP A 125 33.72 16.16 18.61
CA ASP A 125 34.97 16.88 18.38
C ASP A 125 35.31 17.01 16.88
N PHE A 126 34.87 16.07 16.04
CA PHE A 126 35.12 16.07 14.61
C PHE A 126 34.27 17.14 13.90
N ASP A 127 32.96 17.20 14.12
CA ASP A 127 32.12 18.25 13.54
C ASP A 127 32.52 19.65 14.03
N ALA A 128 32.91 19.81 15.31
CA ALA A 128 33.49 21.03 15.87
C ALA A 128 34.79 21.45 15.16
N ARG A 129 35.67 20.48 14.89
CA ARG A 129 36.92 20.68 14.15
C ARG A 129 36.68 21.01 12.67
N LEU A 130 35.65 20.43 12.04
CA LEU A 130 35.29 20.68 10.65
C LEU A 130 34.67 22.08 10.46
N ASP A 131 33.86 22.55 11.42
CA ASP A 131 33.36 23.94 11.46
C ASP A 131 34.52 24.94 11.60
N SER A 132 35.49 24.64 12.48
CA SER A 132 36.73 25.40 12.63
C SER A 132 37.64 25.34 11.39
N ALA A 133 37.51 24.29 10.57
CA ALA A 133 38.19 24.11 9.28
C ALA A 133 37.42 24.70 8.08
N GLY A 134 36.27 25.36 8.30
CA GLY A 134 35.52 26.08 7.27
C GLY A 134 34.50 25.24 6.48
N LEU A 135 34.19 24.02 6.91
CA LEU A 135 33.16 23.16 6.31
C LEU A 135 31.78 23.49 6.89
N LYS A 136 31.06 24.41 6.24
CA LYS A 136 29.82 25.01 6.74
C LYS A 136 28.61 24.63 5.88
N VAL A 137 27.41 24.64 6.46
CA VAL A 137 26.15 24.69 5.69
C VAL A 137 25.92 26.12 5.23
N ILE A 138 25.92 26.33 3.91
CA ILE A 138 25.77 27.64 3.28
C ILE A 138 24.37 27.75 2.68
N LEU A 139 23.68 28.84 2.99
CA LEU A 139 22.35 29.16 2.49
C LEU A 139 22.36 30.46 1.69
N GLN A 140 21.54 30.56 0.65
CA GLN A 140 21.29 31.82 -0.07
C GLN A 140 19.81 31.96 -0.40
N LEU A 141 19.24 33.14 -0.14
CA LEU A 141 17.89 33.48 -0.58
C LEU A 141 17.90 33.86 -2.05
N ILE A 142 16.83 33.48 -2.74
CA ILE A 142 16.53 33.84 -4.12
C ILE A 142 15.22 34.61 -4.12
N SER A 143 15.22 35.79 -4.74
CA SER A 143 14.03 36.62 -4.87
C SER A 143 13.08 36.10 -5.95
N THR A 144 11.79 36.37 -5.79
CA THR A 144 10.79 36.26 -6.86
C THR A 144 11.00 37.27 -7.98
N GLU A 145 11.82 38.29 -7.76
CA GLU A 145 12.09 39.38 -8.71
C GLU A 145 13.47 39.27 -9.35
N ILE A 146 13.57 39.80 -10.57
CA ILE A 146 14.83 40.07 -11.25
C ILE A 146 15.26 41.53 -11.04
N ASP A 147 16.57 41.77 -11.06
CA ASP A 147 17.09 43.13 -11.06
C ASP A 147 16.77 43.79 -12.42
N PRO A 148 16.08 44.96 -12.44
CA PRO A 148 15.61 45.56 -13.67
C PRO A 148 16.75 46.08 -14.56
N LYS A 149 17.94 46.33 -14.00
CA LYS A 149 19.11 46.83 -14.75
C LYS A 149 19.92 45.71 -15.35
N THR A 150 20.23 44.69 -14.55
CA THR A 150 21.08 43.57 -14.98
C THR A 150 20.30 42.44 -15.63
N ARG A 151 18.97 42.42 -15.45
CA ARG A 151 18.06 41.33 -15.84
C ARG A 151 18.42 39.98 -15.19
N LYS A 152 19.25 39.98 -14.14
CA LYS A 152 19.63 38.79 -13.37
C LYS A 152 18.73 38.62 -12.16
N VAL A 153 18.56 37.37 -11.72
CA VAL A 153 17.88 37.04 -10.47
C VAL A 153 18.59 37.70 -9.29
N LYS A 154 17.84 38.28 -8.35
CA LYS A 154 18.40 38.86 -7.12
C LYS A 154 18.71 37.73 -6.13
N VAL A 155 19.96 37.65 -5.68
CA VAL A 155 20.47 36.62 -4.76
C VAL A 155 21.07 37.29 -3.52
N SER A 156 20.80 36.75 -2.34
CA SER A 156 21.39 37.28 -1.10
C SER A 156 22.90 37.01 -1.02
N GLN A 157 23.58 37.70 -0.11
CA GLN A 157 24.87 37.21 0.37
C GLN A 157 24.72 35.81 0.97
N GLU A 158 25.79 35.04 0.96
CA GLU A 158 25.85 33.73 1.62
C GLU A 158 25.63 33.88 3.12
N ALA A 159 24.65 33.14 3.63
CA ALA A 159 24.43 32.97 5.06
C ALA A 159 24.99 31.62 5.50
N ILE A 160 25.48 31.58 6.74
CA ILE A 160 25.99 30.37 7.37
C ILE A 160 25.00 29.96 8.45
N LEU A 161 24.71 28.66 8.52
CA LEU A 161 23.93 28.09 9.60
C LEU A 161 24.70 28.20 10.92
N LYS A 162 24.11 28.86 11.92
CA LYS A 162 24.77 29.16 13.20
C LYS A 162 24.59 28.04 14.22
N ASP A 163 25.52 28.01 15.17
CA ASP A 163 25.51 27.16 16.37
C ASP A 163 25.46 25.65 16.07
N TRP A 164 25.90 25.21 14.89
CA TRP A 164 25.92 23.79 14.53
C TRP A 164 26.61 22.94 15.60
N GLU A 165 27.87 23.25 15.92
CA GLU A 165 28.65 22.63 16.99
C GLU A 165 27.95 22.64 18.36
N LYS A 166 27.40 23.79 18.79
CA LYS A 166 26.77 23.90 20.11
C LYS A 166 25.53 23.03 20.20
N LYS A 167 24.74 23.00 19.12
CA LYS A 167 23.49 22.27 19.06
C LYS A 167 23.68 20.79 18.70
N ALA A 168 24.85 20.38 18.21
CA ALA A 168 25.24 18.99 18.00
C ALA A 168 25.12 18.14 19.28
N ARG A 169 25.18 18.77 20.47
CA ARG A 169 25.07 18.12 21.78
C ARG A 169 23.63 17.91 22.29
N TYR A 170 22.60 18.44 21.62
CA TYR A 170 21.21 18.27 22.06
C TYR A 170 20.64 16.90 21.66
N VAL A 171 19.98 16.23 22.61
CA VAL A 171 19.20 15.00 22.37
C VAL A 171 17.76 15.41 22.07
N ALA A 172 17.45 15.66 20.80
CA ALA A 172 16.10 15.94 20.32
C ALA A 172 15.93 15.43 18.89
N ASP A 173 14.74 14.90 18.58
CA ASP A 173 14.41 14.36 17.24
C ASP A 173 14.47 15.47 16.17
N LYS A 174 14.09 16.69 16.56
CA LYS A 174 14.16 17.90 15.74
C LYS A 174 15.03 18.93 16.42
N VAL A 175 15.97 19.50 15.66
CA VAL A 175 16.85 20.57 16.12
C VAL A 175 16.65 21.79 15.24
N GLU A 176 16.34 22.92 15.87
CA GLU A 176 16.22 24.21 15.21
C GLU A 176 17.56 24.94 15.23
N TYR A 177 17.99 25.43 14.07
CA TYR A 177 19.17 26.27 13.87
C TYR A 177 18.74 27.64 13.36
N THR A 178 19.67 28.60 13.37
CA THR A 178 19.40 29.96 12.90
C THR A 178 20.35 30.35 11.77
N ALA A 179 19.85 31.01 10.75
CA ALA A 179 20.65 31.65 9.71
C ALA A 179 20.27 33.13 9.61
N GLU A 180 21.24 34.00 9.36
CA GLU A 180 20.99 35.44 9.14
C GLU A 180 21.42 35.83 7.73
N PHE A 181 20.50 36.43 6.99
CA PHE A 181 20.70 36.87 5.62
C PHE A 181 20.80 38.39 5.56
N MET A 182 21.77 38.88 4.79
CA MET A 182 21.87 40.29 4.44
C MET A 182 21.35 40.49 3.02
N VAL A 183 20.29 41.29 2.87
CA VAL A 183 19.64 41.56 1.59
C VAL A 183 19.47 43.06 1.36
N PRO A 184 19.57 43.56 0.11
CA PRO A 184 19.24 44.96 -0.20
C PRO A 184 17.79 45.33 0.16
N ASP A 185 17.53 46.60 0.48
CA ASP A 185 16.18 47.14 0.68
C ASP A 185 15.21 46.89 -0.49
N ASN A 186 15.72 46.68 -1.71
CA ASN A 186 14.94 46.39 -2.90
C ASN A 186 15.03 44.91 -3.34
N PHE A 187 15.36 44.00 -2.42
CA PHE A 187 15.51 42.57 -2.72
C PHE A 187 14.21 41.91 -3.21
N GLY A 188 13.05 42.39 -2.76
CA GLY A 188 11.76 41.77 -3.06
C GLY A 188 11.45 40.57 -2.16
N LEU A 189 10.42 39.80 -2.51
CA LEU A 189 9.98 38.63 -1.74
C LEU A 189 10.93 37.44 -1.95
N PRO A 190 11.46 36.81 -0.88
CA PRO A 190 12.22 35.57 -1.01
C PRO A 190 11.31 34.41 -1.44
N GLY A 191 11.58 33.84 -2.62
CA GLY A 191 10.77 32.79 -3.23
C GLY A 191 11.40 31.40 -3.20
N ALA A 192 12.73 31.31 -3.08
CA ALA A 192 13.47 30.06 -2.90
C ALA A 192 14.72 30.25 -2.02
N ILE A 193 15.25 29.15 -1.50
CA ILE A 193 16.50 29.07 -0.75
C ILE A 193 17.36 27.99 -1.37
N THR A 194 18.64 28.30 -1.63
CA THR A 194 19.62 27.31 -2.02
C THR A 194 20.50 26.91 -0.84
N ILE A 195 20.89 25.64 -0.79
CA ILE A 195 21.69 25.07 0.31
C ILE A 195 22.84 24.26 -0.25
N LEU A 196 24.03 24.48 0.30
CA LEU A 196 25.22 23.65 0.09
C LEU A 196 25.68 23.08 1.43
N ASN A 197 25.72 21.76 1.54
CA ASN A 197 26.21 21.10 2.75
C ASN A 197 27.72 20.88 2.66
N GLY A 198 28.48 21.67 3.43
CA GLY A 198 29.91 21.51 3.56
C GLY A 198 30.35 20.32 4.42
N HIS A 199 29.48 19.76 5.26
CA HIS A 199 29.80 18.65 6.15
C HIS A 199 29.94 17.33 5.38
N PRO A 200 30.69 16.35 5.93
CA PRO A 200 30.84 15.03 5.31
C PRO A 200 29.57 14.16 5.41
N HIS A 201 28.64 14.47 6.30
CA HIS A 201 27.43 13.68 6.54
C HIS A 201 26.17 14.35 5.96
N GLU A 202 25.22 13.52 5.49
CA GLU A 202 23.87 13.97 5.11
C GLU A 202 23.03 14.34 6.34
N PHE A 203 22.05 15.21 6.17
CA PHE A 203 21.03 15.49 7.18
C PHE A 203 19.65 15.64 6.54
N TYR A 204 18.59 15.38 7.32
CA TYR A 204 17.22 15.54 6.84
C TYR A 204 16.67 16.92 7.18
N LEU A 205 16.48 17.75 6.17
CA LEU A 205 15.96 19.10 6.31
C LEU A 205 14.42 19.07 6.24
N GLU A 206 13.75 19.44 7.33
CA GLU A 206 12.28 19.48 7.36
C GLU A 206 11.75 20.79 6.80
N THR A 207 12.13 21.91 7.40
CA THR A 207 11.54 23.22 7.08
C THR A 207 12.54 24.36 7.30
N ILE A 208 12.35 25.45 6.56
CA ILE A 208 12.95 26.75 6.87
C ILE A 208 11.81 27.76 7.03
N ALA A 209 11.81 28.51 8.13
CA ALA A 209 10.88 29.60 8.39
C ALA A 209 11.67 30.92 8.43
N LEU A 210 11.44 31.78 7.45
CA LEU A 210 12.11 33.08 7.31
C LEU A 210 11.21 34.19 7.85
N ASP A 211 11.73 34.99 8.78
CA ASP A 211 11.06 36.19 9.26
C ASP A 211 11.11 37.26 8.16
N SER A 212 9.93 37.68 7.69
CA SER A 212 9.81 38.68 6.63
C SER A 212 9.65 40.09 7.17
N TRP A 213 9.57 41.06 6.27
CA TRP A 213 9.79 42.48 6.57
C TRP A 213 8.53 43.13 7.16
N ASN A 214 7.37 42.52 6.94
CA ASN A 214 6.07 42.96 7.45
C ASN A 214 5.67 42.24 8.75
N GLY A 215 6.55 41.38 9.30
CA GLY A 215 6.27 40.57 10.49
C GLY A 215 5.62 39.21 10.21
N GLU A 216 5.32 38.87 8.95
CA GLU A 216 4.84 37.53 8.56
C GLU A 216 6.01 36.57 8.31
N LYS A 217 5.77 35.26 8.40
CA LYS A 217 6.78 34.24 8.09
C LYS A 217 6.61 33.69 6.68
N VAL A 218 7.71 33.56 5.95
CA VAL A 218 7.76 32.78 4.70
C VAL A 218 8.29 31.39 5.01
N TYR A 219 7.52 30.37 4.65
CA TYR A 219 7.87 28.97 4.91
C TYR A 219 8.39 28.28 3.66
N PHE A 220 9.44 27.48 3.84
CA PHE A 220 10.02 26.60 2.82
C PHE A 220 9.89 25.17 3.33
N PRO A 221 8.87 24.41 2.89
CA PRO A 221 8.71 23.01 3.24
C PRO A 221 9.71 22.19 2.44
N CYS A 222 10.71 21.62 3.12
CA CYS A 222 11.84 20.97 2.47
C CYS A 222 11.67 19.45 2.41
N TYR A 223 11.42 18.83 3.57
CA TYR A 223 11.21 17.38 3.75
C TYR A 223 12.12 16.50 2.87
N SER A 224 13.43 16.75 2.90
CA SER A 224 14.39 16.10 2.00
C SER A 224 15.77 15.94 2.62
N TRP A 225 16.50 14.91 2.19
CA TRP A 225 17.88 14.67 2.57
C TRP A 225 18.85 15.60 1.83
N VAL A 226 19.70 16.31 2.56
CA VAL A 226 20.74 17.20 2.01
C VAL A 226 22.10 16.52 2.17
N HIS A 227 22.65 16.05 1.04
CA HIS A 227 23.92 15.33 1.00
C HIS A 227 25.13 16.24 1.03
N SER A 228 26.27 15.70 1.45
CA SER A 228 27.55 16.39 1.40
C SER A 228 27.86 16.88 -0.01
N LYS A 229 28.50 18.05 -0.12
CA LYS A 229 29.04 18.57 -1.38
C LYS A 229 30.06 17.65 -2.05
N ILE A 230 30.61 16.67 -1.32
CA ILE A 230 31.50 15.63 -1.86
C ILE A 230 30.70 14.71 -2.79
N ASP A 231 29.49 14.34 -2.38
CA ASP A 231 28.60 13.48 -3.16
C ASP A 231 27.77 14.29 -4.16
N SER A 232 27.26 15.45 -3.74
CA SER A 232 26.38 16.32 -4.52
C SER A 232 26.91 17.76 -4.49
N PRO A 233 27.84 18.14 -5.39
CA PRO A 233 28.49 19.45 -5.36
C PRO A 233 27.58 20.61 -5.76
N GLU A 234 26.42 20.33 -6.38
CA GLU A 234 25.43 21.34 -6.73
C GLU A 234 24.61 21.79 -5.52
N ARG A 235 24.22 23.06 -5.51
CA ARG A 235 23.34 23.59 -4.47
C ARG A 235 21.93 23.01 -4.63
N ARG A 236 21.39 22.47 -3.55
CA ARG A 236 19.99 22.05 -3.46
C ARG A 236 19.09 23.28 -3.41
N VAL A 237 17.94 23.22 -4.08
CA VAL A 237 16.96 24.32 -4.13
C VAL A 237 15.71 23.90 -3.37
N PHE A 238 15.18 24.81 -2.56
CA PHE A 238 13.92 24.65 -1.85
C PHE A 238 13.06 25.88 -2.09
N PHE A 239 11.83 25.67 -2.55
CA PHE A 239 10.89 26.76 -2.83
C PHE A 239 10.04 27.08 -1.61
N SER A 240 9.53 28.31 -1.56
CA SER A 240 8.51 28.68 -0.57
C SER A 240 7.24 27.85 -0.76
N ASN A 241 6.38 27.79 0.25
CA ASN A 241 5.11 27.07 0.19
C ASN A 241 4.04 27.74 -0.70
N GLN A 242 4.40 28.77 -1.48
CA GLN A 242 3.52 29.34 -2.48
C GLN A 242 3.20 28.33 -3.59
N VAL A 243 2.07 28.56 -4.26
CA VAL A 243 1.57 27.73 -5.35
C VAL A 243 1.61 28.56 -6.63
N TYR A 244 2.16 28.00 -7.70
CA TYR A 244 2.18 28.66 -9.01
C TYR A 244 1.93 27.64 -10.10
N LEU A 245 1.00 27.94 -11.01
CA LEU A 245 1.02 27.35 -12.34
C LEU A 245 2.30 27.78 -13.09
N PRO A 246 2.72 27.07 -14.15
CA PRO A 246 3.93 27.42 -14.89
C PRO A 246 3.95 28.88 -15.36
N GLU A 247 2.83 29.39 -15.86
CA GLU A 247 2.70 30.77 -16.35
C GLU A 247 2.69 31.83 -15.24
N GLU A 248 2.25 31.46 -14.03
CA GLU A 248 2.19 32.33 -12.85
C GLU A 248 3.53 32.37 -12.10
N THR A 249 4.50 31.54 -12.49
CA THR A 249 5.79 31.46 -11.81
C THR A 249 6.51 32.81 -11.88
N PRO A 250 6.86 33.42 -10.73
CA PRO A 250 7.56 34.70 -10.73
C PRO A 250 8.86 34.64 -11.53
N GLU A 251 9.19 35.73 -12.23
CA GLU A 251 10.32 35.79 -13.16
C GLU A 251 11.66 35.36 -12.51
N GLY A 252 11.87 35.72 -11.23
CA GLY A 252 13.08 35.32 -10.49
C GLY A 252 13.20 33.83 -10.18
N LEU A 253 12.13 33.04 -10.35
CA LEU A 253 12.07 31.62 -10.04
C LEU A 253 11.98 30.70 -11.26
N LYS A 254 11.70 31.23 -12.46
CA LYS A 254 11.46 30.42 -13.67
C LYS A 254 12.63 29.48 -13.99
N ASP A 255 13.85 30.02 -14.02
CA ASP A 255 15.06 29.23 -14.30
C ASP A 255 15.29 28.14 -13.24
N LEU A 256 15.01 28.43 -11.97
CA LEU A 256 15.16 27.46 -10.88
C LEU A 256 14.10 26.36 -10.97
N ARG A 257 12.86 26.71 -11.32
CA ARG A 257 11.77 25.75 -11.52
C ARG A 257 12.15 24.74 -12.61
N GLU A 258 12.62 25.23 -13.75
CA GLU A 258 13.04 24.38 -14.87
C GLU A 258 14.30 23.57 -14.54
N LYS A 259 15.28 24.17 -13.87
CA LYS A 259 16.52 23.47 -13.47
C LYS A 259 16.25 22.34 -12.47
N GLU A 260 15.42 22.57 -11.45
CA GLU A 260 15.10 21.53 -10.45
C GLU A 260 14.38 20.35 -11.11
N MET A 261 13.37 20.60 -11.95
CA MET A 261 12.69 19.53 -12.70
C MET A 261 13.67 18.78 -13.62
N SER A 262 14.51 19.51 -14.36
CA SER A 262 15.55 18.90 -15.22
C SER A 262 16.51 18.01 -14.43
N SER A 263 16.89 18.41 -13.21
CA SER A 263 17.76 17.62 -12.35
C SER A 263 17.10 16.31 -11.90
N MET A 264 15.79 16.31 -11.69
CA MET A 264 15.02 15.11 -11.32
C MET A 264 14.86 14.13 -12.48
N MET A 265 14.91 14.59 -13.73
CA MET A 265 14.84 13.72 -14.91
C MET A 265 16.15 12.96 -15.19
N GLY A 266 17.30 13.55 -14.88
CA GLY A 266 18.61 13.00 -15.22
C GLY A 266 18.85 12.89 -16.73
N ASP A 267 19.82 12.07 -17.13
CA ASP A 267 20.26 11.91 -18.53
C ASP A 267 19.89 10.54 -19.15
N GLY A 268 19.18 9.70 -18.41
CA GLY A 268 18.79 8.34 -18.81
C GLY A 268 19.90 7.29 -18.77
N ARG A 269 21.10 7.63 -18.28
CA ARG A 269 22.30 6.79 -18.37
C ARG A 269 22.92 6.52 -17.00
N GLY A 270 23.88 5.60 -16.96
CA GLY A 270 24.68 5.30 -15.77
C GLY A 270 23.95 4.52 -14.66
N LEU A 271 24.74 4.03 -13.70
CA LEU A 271 24.27 3.42 -12.46
C LEU A 271 23.75 4.50 -11.52
N ARG A 272 22.57 4.29 -10.93
CA ARG A 272 22.02 5.21 -9.95
C ARG A 272 22.70 5.07 -8.59
N LYS A 273 22.94 6.20 -7.94
CA LYS A 273 23.62 6.27 -6.62
C LYS A 273 22.64 6.65 -5.53
N ARG A 274 22.89 6.18 -4.30
CA ARG A 274 22.00 6.38 -3.14
C ARG A 274 21.59 7.83 -2.89
N HIS A 275 22.48 8.79 -3.15
CA HIS A 275 22.23 10.22 -2.91
C HIS A 275 21.44 10.92 -4.03
N GLU A 276 21.25 10.26 -5.17
CA GLU A 276 20.59 10.86 -6.33
C GLU A 276 19.08 10.96 -6.11
N ARG A 277 18.47 11.97 -6.74
CA ARG A 277 17.02 12.21 -6.80
C ARG A 277 16.53 12.10 -8.24
N ILE A 278 17.07 11.13 -8.98
CA ILE A 278 16.80 10.94 -10.40
C ILE A 278 15.69 9.90 -10.58
N TYR A 279 14.61 10.33 -11.23
CA TYR A 279 13.42 9.55 -11.55
C TYR A 279 13.44 9.23 -13.05
N ASP A 280 13.44 7.94 -13.38
CA ASP A 280 13.46 7.48 -14.76
C ASP A 280 12.85 6.08 -14.87
N TYR A 281 12.49 5.67 -16.08
CA TYR A 281 11.75 4.45 -16.35
C TYR A 281 12.65 3.29 -16.76
N ALA A 282 12.26 2.09 -16.36
CA ALA A 282 12.78 0.85 -16.93
C ALA A 282 11.71 -0.25 -16.91
N VAL A 283 11.95 -1.27 -17.71
CA VAL A 283 11.16 -2.50 -17.78
C VAL A 283 11.49 -3.43 -16.62
N TYR A 284 10.61 -4.37 -16.29
CA TYR A 284 10.88 -5.40 -15.27
C TYR A 284 11.77 -6.49 -15.87
N ASN A 285 13.08 -6.22 -15.90
CA ASN A 285 14.14 -7.14 -16.32
C ASN A 285 15.11 -7.48 -15.19
N ASP A 286 14.77 -7.14 -13.93
CA ASP A 286 15.58 -7.32 -12.73
C ASP A 286 15.03 -8.41 -11.79
N LEU A 287 14.12 -9.26 -12.29
CA LEU A 287 13.46 -10.33 -11.53
C LEU A 287 14.15 -11.70 -11.69
N GLY A 288 14.90 -11.92 -12.78
CA GLY A 288 15.61 -13.17 -13.04
C GLY A 288 17.04 -13.17 -12.50
N HIS A 289 17.55 -14.35 -12.13
CA HIS A 289 18.95 -14.52 -11.68
C HIS A 289 19.69 -15.63 -12.47
N PRO A 290 19.78 -15.51 -13.81
CA PRO A 290 20.31 -16.56 -14.69
C PRO A 290 21.79 -16.90 -14.41
N ASP A 291 22.59 -15.94 -13.94
CA ASP A 291 24.01 -16.16 -13.56
C ASP A 291 24.17 -17.11 -12.35
N LYS A 292 23.14 -17.25 -11.50
CA LYS A 292 23.16 -18.17 -10.35
C LYS A 292 22.70 -19.56 -10.75
N HIS A 293 21.62 -19.64 -11.52
CA HIS A 293 21.13 -20.91 -12.06
C HIS A 293 20.18 -20.66 -13.22
N LYS A 294 20.23 -21.51 -14.25
CA LYS A 294 19.37 -21.38 -15.45
C LYS A 294 17.86 -21.39 -15.11
N ASP A 295 17.45 -22.14 -14.09
CA ASP A 295 16.04 -22.24 -13.67
C ASP A 295 15.52 -20.95 -13.00
N LEU A 296 16.42 -20.03 -12.66
CA LEU A 296 16.08 -18.69 -12.13
C LEU A 296 16.00 -17.64 -13.24
N SER A 297 16.10 -18.03 -14.52
CA SER A 297 15.88 -17.13 -15.64
C SER A 297 14.42 -16.71 -15.70
N ARG A 298 14.14 -15.42 -15.87
CA ARG A 298 12.78 -14.91 -16.05
C ARG A 298 12.74 -13.99 -17.27
N PRO A 299 11.61 -13.98 -18.00
CA PRO A 299 11.46 -13.05 -19.11
C PRO A 299 11.39 -11.61 -18.60
N GLN A 300 11.73 -10.67 -19.48
CA GLN A 300 11.43 -9.26 -19.28
C GLN A 300 9.92 -9.00 -19.43
N PHE A 301 9.37 -8.17 -18.55
CA PHE A 301 8.01 -7.62 -18.67
C PHE A 301 8.07 -6.11 -18.93
N GLY A 302 7.29 -5.65 -19.90
CA GLY A 302 7.28 -4.28 -20.39
C GLY A 302 8.15 -4.09 -21.64
N GLY A 303 7.71 -3.21 -22.55
CA GLY A 303 8.41 -2.85 -23.79
C GLY A 303 8.17 -3.80 -24.96
N MET A 304 7.23 -4.74 -24.82
CA MET A 304 6.84 -5.72 -25.85
C MET A 304 5.34 -6.02 -25.73
N GLN A 305 4.62 -6.11 -26.85
CA GLN A 305 3.16 -6.31 -26.87
C GLN A 305 2.70 -7.65 -26.26
N GLU A 306 3.52 -8.70 -26.37
CA GLU A 306 3.21 -10.02 -25.79
C GLU A 306 3.30 -10.04 -24.26
N ARG A 307 4.19 -9.22 -23.70
CA ARG A 307 4.44 -9.10 -22.25
C ARG A 307 4.33 -7.64 -21.82
N ALA A 308 3.24 -7.00 -22.23
CA ALA A 308 2.97 -5.61 -21.90
C ALA A 308 2.94 -5.45 -20.37
N TYR A 309 3.54 -4.37 -19.87
CA TYR A 309 3.57 -4.11 -18.43
C TYR A 309 3.86 -2.63 -18.11
N PRO A 310 3.41 -2.12 -16.95
CA PRO A 310 3.86 -0.82 -16.45
C PRO A 310 5.39 -0.74 -16.32
N ARG A 311 5.95 0.47 -16.41
CA ARG A 311 7.36 0.71 -16.12
C ARG A 311 7.60 0.82 -14.62
N ARG A 312 8.82 0.45 -14.20
CA ARG A 312 9.36 0.64 -12.85
C ARG A 312 10.43 1.71 -12.83
N VAL A 313 10.90 2.09 -11.63
CA VAL A 313 12.03 3.00 -11.46
C VAL A 313 13.34 2.40 -11.98
N ARG A 314 14.05 3.16 -12.82
CA ARG A 314 15.34 2.78 -13.38
C ARG A 314 16.42 2.78 -12.31
N THR A 315 17.19 1.70 -12.27
CA THR A 315 18.32 1.53 -11.33
C THR A 315 19.67 1.57 -12.04
N GLY A 316 19.72 1.19 -13.32
CA GLY A 316 20.90 1.35 -14.18
C GLY A 316 22.08 0.43 -13.82
N ARG A 317 21.83 -0.68 -13.11
CA ARG A 317 22.85 -1.69 -12.86
C ARG A 317 23.26 -2.36 -14.17
N ALA A 318 24.45 -2.94 -14.16
CA ALA A 318 24.95 -3.69 -15.30
C ALA A 318 24.02 -4.87 -15.64
N SER A 319 24.09 -5.38 -16.87
CA SER A 319 23.39 -6.61 -17.22
C SER A 319 24.04 -7.84 -16.59
N GLN A 320 23.28 -8.94 -16.49
CA GLN A 320 23.80 -10.26 -16.14
C GLN A 320 24.78 -10.76 -17.21
N LYS A 321 25.72 -11.63 -16.83
CA LYS A 321 26.74 -12.17 -17.76
C LYS A 321 26.14 -13.16 -18.76
N THR A 322 25.17 -13.96 -18.32
CA THR A 322 24.52 -15.00 -19.11
C THR A 322 23.33 -14.51 -19.94
N ASP A 323 22.74 -13.37 -19.58
CA ASP A 323 21.67 -12.72 -20.33
C ASP A 323 21.81 -11.19 -20.27
N HIS A 324 22.24 -10.60 -21.39
CA HIS A 324 22.46 -9.16 -21.48
C HIS A 324 21.17 -8.32 -21.42
N LYS A 325 19.99 -8.94 -21.56
CA LYS A 325 18.69 -8.26 -21.41
C LYS A 325 18.23 -8.18 -19.95
N SER A 326 18.76 -9.04 -19.08
CA SER A 326 18.44 -9.06 -17.65
C SER A 326 19.38 -8.14 -16.88
N GLU A 327 18.84 -7.29 -16.01
CA GLU A 327 19.62 -6.45 -15.11
C GLU A 327 20.19 -7.27 -13.96
N MET A 328 21.39 -6.93 -13.50
CA MET A 328 22.09 -7.61 -12.41
C MET A 328 21.27 -7.52 -11.11
N VAL A 329 21.11 -8.67 -10.46
CA VAL A 329 20.49 -8.78 -9.13
C VAL A 329 21.57 -8.57 -8.07
N LEU A 330 21.21 -7.85 -6.99
CA LEU A 330 22.14 -7.58 -5.90
C LEU A 330 22.15 -8.71 -4.87
N GLY A 331 23.32 -8.94 -4.27
CA GLY A 331 23.49 -9.89 -3.17
C GLY A 331 22.86 -9.43 -1.86
N ARG A 332 22.89 -10.31 -0.83
CA ARG A 332 22.37 -10.00 0.51
C ARG A 332 23.02 -8.72 1.08
N GLY A 333 22.22 -7.92 1.78
CA GLY A 333 22.67 -6.69 2.43
C GLY A 333 22.68 -5.44 1.55
N SER A 334 22.52 -5.60 0.23
CA SER A 334 22.41 -4.47 -0.71
C SER A 334 20.94 -4.12 -0.97
N GLU A 335 20.65 -2.85 -1.27
CA GLU A 335 19.30 -2.36 -1.55
C GLU A 335 19.19 -1.89 -3.01
N TYR A 336 18.04 -2.13 -3.64
CA TYR A 336 17.76 -1.57 -4.97
C TYR A 336 17.61 -0.04 -4.85
N TYR A 337 18.16 0.69 -5.82
CA TYR A 337 18.03 2.14 -5.83
C TYR A 337 16.57 2.57 -5.95
N VAL A 338 16.23 3.56 -5.13
CA VAL A 338 15.15 4.51 -5.36
C VAL A 338 15.70 5.93 -5.17
N PRO A 339 15.08 6.96 -5.76
CA PRO A 339 15.40 8.36 -5.48
C PRO A 339 15.44 8.59 -3.97
N ARG A 340 16.46 9.30 -3.49
CA ARG A 340 16.81 9.36 -2.06
C ARG A 340 15.66 9.70 -1.11
N ASP A 341 14.77 10.59 -1.53
CA ASP A 341 13.63 11.07 -0.73
C ASP A 341 12.45 10.09 -0.73
N GLU A 342 12.46 9.06 -1.59
CA GLU A 342 11.46 7.99 -1.65
C GLU A 342 11.78 6.81 -0.73
N ALA A 343 13.05 6.69 -0.31
CA ALA A 343 13.49 5.64 0.61
C ALA A 343 12.78 5.79 1.97
N PHE A 344 12.49 4.65 2.61
CA PHE A 344 11.88 4.65 3.95
C PHE A 344 12.71 5.48 4.94
N GLU A 345 12.02 6.25 5.76
CA GLU A 345 12.60 6.84 6.95
C GLU A 345 12.92 5.76 7.99
N ASP A 346 13.81 6.07 8.94
CA ASP A 346 14.32 5.08 9.91
C ASP A 346 13.18 4.37 10.67
N LEU A 347 12.15 5.11 11.13
CA LEU A 347 10.98 4.54 11.83
C LEU A 347 10.17 3.58 10.94
N LYS A 348 9.94 3.94 9.67
CA LYS A 348 9.23 3.09 8.71
C LYS A 348 10.07 1.86 8.36
N LYS A 349 11.39 2.03 8.18
CA LYS A 349 12.35 0.95 7.95
C LYS A 349 12.40 0.01 9.14
N GLU A 350 12.36 0.53 10.36
CA GLU A 350 12.25 -0.25 11.60
C GLU A 350 10.91 -0.97 11.71
N ALA A 351 9.78 -0.31 11.46
CA ALA A 351 8.48 -0.96 11.47
C ALA A 351 8.40 -2.10 10.42
N TYR A 352 9.00 -1.90 9.25
CA TYR A 352 9.11 -2.92 8.21
C TYR A 352 10.06 -4.07 8.60
N VAL A 353 11.22 -3.75 9.21
CA VAL A 353 12.19 -4.74 9.71
C VAL A 353 11.64 -5.50 10.93
N ALA A 354 10.95 -4.83 11.85
CA ALA A 354 10.26 -5.37 13.01
C ALA A 354 8.99 -6.12 12.64
N GLY A 355 8.36 -5.75 11.51
CA GLY A 355 7.35 -6.55 10.82
C GLY A 355 7.93 -7.86 10.29
N ASN A 356 9.25 -8.01 10.27
CA ASN A 356 10.01 -9.24 10.01
C ASN A 356 10.20 -9.67 8.55
N ILE A 357 9.69 -9.05 7.47
CA ILE A 357 9.92 -9.59 6.09
C ILE A 357 11.40 -9.69 5.75
N LYS A 358 12.14 -8.59 5.84
CA LYS A 358 13.56 -8.54 5.43
C LYS A 358 14.41 -9.45 6.31
N LEU A 359 14.16 -9.42 7.62
CA LEU A 359 14.86 -10.23 8.61
C LEU A 359 14.50 -11.72 8.44
N PHE A 360 13.23 -12.02 8.18
CA PHE A 360 12.77 -13.38 7.90
C PHE A 360 13.39 -13.91 6.62
N VAL A 361 13.24 -13.23 5.48
CA VAL A 361 13.72 -13.70 4.17
C VAL A 361 15.24 -13.89 4.15
N HIS A 362 16.02 -12.98 4.74
CA HIS A 362 17.48 -13.05 4.68
C HIS A 362 18.13 -13.85 5.81
N GLU A 363 17.59 -13.79 7.03
CA GLU A 363 18.24 -14.37 8.22
C GLU A 363 17.53 -15.63 8.71
N LEU A 364 16.19 -15.65 8.77
CA LEU A 364 15.43 -16.78 9.33
C LEU A 364 15.06 -17.85 8.31
N LEU A 365 14.76 -17.49 7.06
CA LEU A 365 14.31 -18.42 6.03
C LEU A 365 15.30 -19.56 5.79
N PRO A 366 16.63 -19.34 5.70
CA PRO A 366 17.59 -20.44 5.59
C PRO A 366 17.57 -21.40 6.79
N LEU A 367 17.20 -20.91 7.98
CA LEU A 367 17.03 -21.73 9.18
C LEU A 367 15.71 -22.50 9.15
N VAL A 368 14.64 -21.84 8.72
CA VAL A 368 13.32 -22.45 8.50
C VAL A 368 13.44 -23.54 7.44
N GLU A 369 14.15 -23.35 6.32
CA GLU A 369 14.39 -24.38 5.31
C GLU A 369 15.19 -25.58 5.83
N LYS A 370 16.13 -25.34 6.76
CA LYS A 370 16.91 -26.42 7.41
C LYS A 370 16.07 -27.21 8.42
N THR A 371 15.14 -26.56 9.10
CA THR A 371 14.32 -27.17 10.18
C THR A 371 13.05 -27.78 9.61
N LEU A 372 12.29 -26.99 8.84
CA LEU A 372 11.13 -27.39 8.06
C LEU A 372 11.56 -27.58 6.61
N THR A 373 11.85 -28.81 6.24
CA THR A 373 12.08 -29.15 4.84
C THR A 373 10.81 -28.92 4.01
N LYS A 374 10.96 -28.81 2.68
CA LYS A 374 9.83 -28.80 1.72
C LYS A 374 8.95 -30.08 1.77
N GLN A 375 9.31 -31.06 2.58
CA GLN A 375 8.53 -32.29 2.81
C GLN A 375 7.80 -32.30 4.15
N SER A 376 7.92 -31.22 4.95
CA SER A 376 7.32 -31.15 6.28
C SER A 376 5.82 -30.89 6.17
N GLU A 377 5.01 -31.91 6.41
CA GLU A 377 3.55 -31.89 6.27
C GLU A 377 2.83 -31.62 7.60
N PHE A 378 1.67 -30.96 7.53
CA PHE A 378 0.71 -30.97 8.62
C PHE A 378 0.03 -32.35 8.68
N LYS A 379 -0.01 -32.98 9.85
CA LYS A 379 -0.63 -34.29 10.05
C LYS A 379 -2.13 -34.17 10.34
N CYS A 380 -2.52 -33.09 11.00
CA CYS A 380 -3.91 -32.77 11.34
C CYS A 380 -4.09 -31.25 11.55
N PHE A 381 -5.33 -30.79 11.74
CA PHE A 381 -5.62 -29.35 11.90
C PHE A 381 -5.04 -28.77 13.20
N SER A 382 -4.88 -29.56 14.27
CA SER A 382 -4.24 -29.06 15.49
C SER A 382 -2.79 -28.66 15.25
N ASP A 383 -2.07 -29.31 14.31
CA ASP A 383 -0.70 -28.90 13.94
C ASP A 383 -0.67 -27.46 13.37
N ILE A 384 -1.76 -27.01 12.74
CA ILE A 384 -1.90 -25.62 12.28
C ILE A 384 -2.21 -24.72 13.48
N ASP A 385 -3.12 -25.14 14.38
CA ASP A 385 -3.45 -24.38 15.58
C ASP A 385 -2.24 -24.14 16.49
N HIS A 386 -1.32 -25.11 16.51
CA HIS A 386 -0.05 -25.08 17.21
C HIS A 386 0.86 -23.92 16.73
N LEU A 387 0.73 -23.44 15.49
CA LEU A 387 1.48 -22.28 14.97
C LEU A 387 1.18 -20.97 15.75
N TYR A 388 0.04 -20.89 16.44
CA TYR A 388 -0.39 -19.70 17.18
C TYR A 388 -0.22 -19.81 18.70
N ASN A 389 -0.16 -21.04 19.21
CA ASN A 389 -0.08 -21.32 20.66
C ASN A 389 1.34 -21.58 21.14
N GLU A 390 2.18 -22.10 20.25
CA GLU A 390 3.54 -22.55 20.52
C GLU A 390 4.49 -22.02 19.43
N SER A 391 5.77 -22.04 19.73
CA SER A 391 6.79 -21.68 18.75
C SER A 391 6.99 -22.83 17.75
N VAL A 392 7.00 -22.50 16.45
CA VAL A 392 7.24 -23.45 15.35
C VAL A 392 8.57 -24.20 15.53
N MET A 393 9.61 -23.52 16.02
CA MET A 393 10.93 -24.11 16.23
C MET A 393 11.00 -24.99 17.50
N LEU A 394 10.10 -24.78 18.46
CA LEU A 394 10.03 -25.60 19.67
C LEU A 394 9.26 -26.92 19.44
N GLN A 395 8.33 -26.96 18.47
CA GLN A 395 7.57 -28.17 18.14
C GLN A 395 8.41 -29.29 17.53
N GLU A 396 9.47 -28.94 16.80
CA GLU A 396 10.35 -29.90 16.11
C GLU A 396 11.61 -30.23 16.94
N GLN A 397 11.65 -29.93 18.25
CA GLN A 397 12.82 -30.15 19.12
C GLN A 397 13.22 -31.64 19.20
N GLN A 398 14.24 -31.99 18.43
CA GLN A 398 15.20 -33.07 18.71
C GLN A 398 16.67 -32.68 18.44
N GLN A 399 17.07 -31.40 18.36
CA GLN A 399 18.50 -31.07 18.16
C GLN A 399 19.05 -29.88 18.98
N PRO A 400 19.94 -30.13 19.97
CA PRO A 400 20.74 -29.13 20.70
C PRO A 400 21.69 -28.30 19.81
N ASP A 401 22.04 -28.83 18.64
CA ASP A 401 23.01 -28.21 17.72
C ASP A 401 22.46 -26.96 17.03
N LEU A 402 21.12 -26.81 16.94
CA LEU A 402 20.46 -25.69 16.27
C LEU A 402 20.60 -24.39 17.08
N TRP A 403 20.40 -24.46 18.40
CA TRP A 403 20.67 -23.35 19.32
C TRP A 403 22.15 -22.98 19.33
N THR A 404 23.03 -23.99 19.33
CA THR A 404 24.49 -23.78 19.34
C THR A 404 24.99 -23.13 18.05
N ASN A 405 24.47 -23.55 16.89
CA ASN A 405 24.76 -22.94 15.59
C ASN A 405 24.15 -21.53 15.45
N MET A 406 22.97 -21.29 16.03
CA MET A 406 22.32 -19.98 16.08
C MET A 406 23.10 -18.99 16.93
N VAL A 407 23.42 -19.37 18.17
CA VAL A 407 24.31 -18.59 19.04
C VAL A 407 25.65 -18.39 18.36
N GLY A 408 26.18 -19.37 17.62
CA GLY A 408 27.42 -19.24 16.82
C GLY A 408 27.31 -18.26 15.63
N LEU A 409 26.18 -18.27 14.90
CA LEU A 409 25.93 -17.37 13.76
C LEU A 409 25.81 -15.92 14.24
N PHE A 410 25.10 -15.70 15.34
CA PHE A 410 24.94 -14.38 15.97
C PHE A 410 26.17 -13.96 16.81
N ALA A 411 26.95 -14.89 17.35
CA ALA A 411 28.22 -14.61 18.03
C ALA A 411 29.34 -14.25 17.04
N ASN A 412 29.34 -14.79 15.82
CA ASN A 412 30.23 -14.36 14.75
C ASN A 412 29.85 -12.99 14.16
N LEU A 413 28.64 -12.50 14.45
CA LEU A 413 28.15 -11.18 14.02
C LEU A 413 28.52 -10.06 14.99
N ASN A 414 29.12 -10.30 16.17
CA ASN A 414 29.67 -9.22 17.00
C ASN A 414 30.78 -9.67 17.96
N SER A 415 31.90 -8.92 17.92
CA SER A 415 32.76 -8.72 19.08
C SER A 415 32.02 -7.84 20.12
N TYR A 416 32.11 -8.23 21.39
CA TYR A 416 31.74 -7.52 22.63
C TYR A 416 30.39 -7.85 23.33
N LYS A 417 30.51 -8.08 24.64
CA LYS A 417 29.67 -8.94 25.50
C LYS A 417 28.60 -8.24 26.37
N GLN A 418 28.23 -6.98 26.13
CA GLN A 418 27.42 -6.22 27.12
C GLN A 418 25.96 -5.90 26.78
N GLY A 419 25.41 -6.46 25.68
CA GLY A 419 23.97 -6.41 25.35
C GLY A 419 23.25 -7.73 25.27
N LEU A 420 23.99 -8.81 25.47
CA LEU A 420 23.60 -10.16 25.09
C LEU A 420 22.29 -10.65 25.74
N PRO A 421 21.98 -10.37 27.02
CA PRO A 421 20.78 -10.95 27.65
C PRO A 421 19.46 -10.45 27.07
N ARG A 422 19.30 -9.13 26.82
CA ARG A 422 18.05 -8.57 26.27
C ARG A 422 17.86 -8.85 24.79
N PHE A 423 18.95 -8.92 24.04
CA PHE A 423 18.95 -9.34 22.65
C PHE A 423 18.62 -10.83 22.54
N LEU A 424 19.20 -11.66 23.41
CA LEU A 424 18.89 -13.08 23.51
C LEU A 424 17.45 -13.32 23.97
N GLU A 425 16.89 -12.57 24.92
CA GLU A 425 15.45 -12.66 25.29
C GLU A 425 14.54 -12.34 24.10
N LYS A 426 14.80 -11.24 23.37
CA LYS A 426 14.06 -10.89 22.15
C LYS A 426 14.26 -11.89 21.02
N LEU A 427 15.46 -12.45 20.89
CA LEU A 427 15.72 -13.56 19.97
C LEU A 427 15.03 -14.83 20.44
N GLU A 428 14.95 -15.17 21.71
CA GLU A 428 14.24 -16.35 22.19
C GLU A 428 12.75 -16.26 21.83
N ASP A 429 12.16 -15.07 21.97
CA ASP A 429 10.80 -14.73 21.52
C ASP A 429 10.66 -14.71 19.98
N SER A 430 11.72 -14.40 19.22
CA SER A 430 11.70 -14.27 17.73
C SER A 430 12.14 -15.54 16.99
N ILE A 431 12.98 -16.36 17.62
CA ILE A 431 13.48 -17.66 17.14
C ILE A 431 12.36 -18.67 17.23
N GLY A 432 11.52 -18.54 18.25
CA GLY A 432 10.27 -19.24 18.28
C GLY A 432 9.21 -18.53 17.48
N ILE A 433 9.20 -18.68 16.15
CA ILE A 433 8.15 -18.11 15.29
C ILE A 433 6.80 -18.57 15.85
N ARG A 434 6.11 -17.66 16.54
CA ARG A 434 4.77 -17.85 17.08
C ARG A 434 3.91 -16.77 16.48
N PHE A 435 2.89 -17.18 15.76
CA PHE A 435 2.01 -16.26 15.04
C PHE A 435 0.92 -15.72 15.95
N SER A 436 0.50 -14.47 15.72
CA SER A 436 -0.70 -13.95 16.35
C SER A 436 -1.93 -14.68 15.77
N THR A 437 -2.97 -14.91 16.58
CA THR A 437 -4.18 -15.58 16.05
C THR A 437 -4.89 -14.64 15.07
N PRO A 438 -5.14 -15.05 13.81
CA PRO A 438 -5.84 -14.22 12.82
C PRO A 438 -7.22 -13.79 13.31
N GLN A 439 -7.63 -12.56 12.98
CA GLN A 439 -8.84 -11.94 13.53
C GLN A 439 -10.12 -12.75 13.26
N LEU A 440 -10.29 -13.27 12.04
CA LEU A 440 -11.44 -14.11 11.68
C LEU A 440 -11.45 -15.41 12.51
N PHE A 441 -10.30 -16.08 12.59
CA PHE A 441 -10.15 -17.34 13.32
C PHE A 441 -10.29 -17.17 14.85
N ALA A 442 -9.80 -16.05 15.39
CA ALA A 442 -9.97 -15.68 16.79
C ALA A 442 -11.44 -15.46 17.15
N LYS A 443 -12.23 -14.90 16.22
CA LYS A 443 -13.65 -14.65 16.41
C LYS A 443 -14.49 -15.93 16.28
N ASP A 444 -14.13 -16.78 15.32
CA ASP A 444 -14.76 -18.07 15.09
C ASP A 444 -13.81 -19.05 14.39
N ARG A 445 -13.37 -20.07 15.14
CA ARG A 445 -12.43 -21.09 14.68
C ARG A 445 -12.99 -21.99 13.58
N PHE A 446 -14.31 -22.05 13.42
CA PHE A 446 -14.98 -22.90 12.43
C PHE A 446 -15.49 -22.10 11.23
N SER A 447 -15.25 -20.79 11.19
CA SER A 447 -15.70 -19.89 10.12
C SER A 447 -15.36 -20.41 8.72
N TRP A 448 -14.12 -20.83 8.50
CA TRP A 448 -13.60 -21.33 7.23
C TRP A 448 -14.30 -22.59 6.69
N LEU A 449 -14.98 -23.36 7.55
CA LEU A 449 -15.74 -24.54 7.13
C LEU A 449 -17.06 -24.17 6.46
N ARG A 450 -17.65 -23.04 6.84
CA ARG A 450 -18.98 -22.61 6.39
C ARG A 450 -18.97 -22.10 4.96
N ASP A 451 -20.00 -22.47 4.22
CA ASP A 451 -20.19 -21.98 2.85
C ASP A 451 -20.57 -20.49 2.85
N GLU A 452 -21.33 -20.05 3.84
CA GLU A 452 -21.71 -18.64 4.01
C GLU A 452 -20.50 -17.74 4.22
N GLU A 453 -19.42 -18.22 4.85
CA GLU A 453 -18.21 -17.41 5.05
C GLU A 453 -17.43 -17.25 3.75
N MET A 454 -17.35 -18.29 2.90
CA MET A 454 -16.78 -18.15 1.55
C MET A 454 -17.61 -17.15 0.72
N GLY A 455 -18.95 -17.24 0.79
CA GLY A 455 -19.84 -16.28 0.14
C GLY A 455 -19.69 -14.85 0.67
N ARG A 456 -19.54 -14.69 1.99
CA ARG A 456 -19.31 -13.39 2.62
C ARG A 456 -17.97 -12.79 2.22
N GLN A 457 -16.91 -13.59 2.15
CA GLN A 457 -15.58 -13.12 1.74
C GLN A 457 -15.54 -12.60 0.29
N ALA A 458 -16.44 -13.05 -0.59
CA ALA A 458 -16.61 -12.47 -1.92
C ALA A 458 -17.09 -11.00 -1.89
N LEU A 459 -17.71 -10.54 -0.79
CA LEU A 459 -18.20 -9.17 -0.60
C LEU A 459 -17.37 -8.36 0.41
N ALA A 460 -16.72 -9.03 1.37
CA ALA A 460 -16.14 -8.41 2.56
C ALA A 460 -14.81 -9.04 3.01
N GLY A 461 -14.22 -9.92 2.20
CA GLY A 461 -12.94 -10.58 2.46
C GLY A 461 -11.75 -9.71 2.05
N VAL A 462 -10.61 -10.36 1.79
CA VAL A 462 -9.38 -9.71 1.30
C VAL A 462 -9.43 -9.38 -0.19
N ASN A 463 -10.27 -10.08 -0.97
CA ASN A 463 -10.44 -9.86 -2.40
C ASN A 463 -11.89 -9.55 -2.81
N PRO A 464 -12.54 -8.53 -2.24
CA PRO A 464 -13.96 -8.27 -2.44
C PRO A 464 -14.30 -7.64 -3.80
N LEU A 465 -13.45 -7.78 -4.83
CA LEU A 465 -13.57 -7.05 -6.11
C LEU A 465 -13.92 -7.95 -7.31
N GLN A 466 -14.06 -9.26 -7.11
CA GLN A 466 -14.10 -10.23 -8.21
C GLN A 466 -15.48 -10.79 -8.51
N ILE A 467 -16.41 -10.67 -7.58
CA ILE A 467 -17.76 -11.14 -7.78
C ILE A 467 -18.49 -10.30 -8.84
N GLU A 468 -19.16 -10.98 -9.77
CA GLU A 468 -19.93 -10.38 -10.85
C GLU A 468 -21.35 -10.94 -10.87
N LEU A 469 -22.31 -10.16 -11.37
CA LEU A 469 -23.67 -10.61 -11.59
C LEU A 469 -23.74 -11.56 -12.78
N VAL A 470 -24.38 -12.72 -12.63
CA VAL A 470 -24.65 -13.63 -13.76
C VAL A 470 -25.75 -13.01 -14.62
N LYS A 471 -25.40 -12.63 -15.85
CA LYS A 471 -26.31 -11.98 -16.82
C LYS A 471 -26.96 -12.97 -17.79
N SER A 472 -26.33 -14.13 -18.00
CA SER A 472 -26.79 -15.17 -18.93
C SER A 472 -26.26 -16.53 -18.48
N PHE A 473 -26.95 -17.60 -18.88
CA PHE A 473 -26.58 -18.98 -18.61
C PHE A 473 -26.86 -19.85 -19.86
N PRO A 474 -25.98 -20.80 -20.24
CA PRO A 474 -24.75 -21.22 -19.55
C PRO A 474 -23.64 -20.16 -19.57
N LEU A 475 -22.65 -20.30 -18.68
CA LEU A 475 -21.46 -19.45 -18.69
C LEU A 475 -20.55 -19.83 -19.87
N MET A 476 -19.88 -18.83 -20.46
CA MET A 476 -19.06 -18.99 -21.66
C MET A 476 -17.65 -18.44 -21.46
N SER A 477 -16.64 -19.19 -21.89
CA SER A 477 -15.25 -18.74 -22.02
C SER A 477 -15.05 -17.92 -23.30
N ASN A 478 -14.18 -16.92 -23.22
CA ASN A 478 -13.72 -16.15 -24.39
C ASN A 478 -12.46 -16.74 -25.03
N LEU A 479 -11.88 -17.78 -24.45
CA LEU A 479 -10.68 -18.42 -24.98
C LEU A 479 -10.95 -19.17 -26.29
N ASP A 480 -9.88 -19.37 -27.06
CA ASP A 480 -9.92 -20.10 -28.33
C ASP A 480 -10.24 -21.59 -28.07
N PRO A 481 -11.36 -22.11 -28.58
CA PRO A 481 -11.78 -23.47 -28.29
C PRO A 481 -10.91 -24.52 -28.99
N GLU A 482 -10.20 -24.15 -30.06
CA GLU A 482 -9.25 -25.06 -30.71
C GLU A 482 -8.00 -25.30 -29.84
N VAL A 483 -7.67 -24.34 -28.98
CA VAL A 483 -6.50 -24.39 -28.08
C VAL A 483 -6.88 -24.91 -26.70
N TYR A 484 -8.02 -24.47 -26.15
CA TYR A 484 -8.37 -24.67 -24.74
C TYR A 484 -9.58 -25.57 -24.50
N GLY A 485 -10.25 -26.05 -25.55
CA GLY A 485 -11.40 -26.93 -25.45
C GLY A 485 -12.75 -26.18 -25.46
N PRO A 486 -13.85 -26.83 -25.04
CA PRO A 486 -15.19 -26.25 -25.13
C PRO A 486 -15.30 -24.89 -24.42
N LYS A 487 -15.99 -23.93 -25.06
CA LYS A 487 -16.26 -22.62 -24.45
C LYS A 487 -17.30 -22.68 -23.34
N GLU A 488 -18.25 -23.60 -23.47
CA GLU A 488 -19.37 -23.73 -22.53
C GLU A 488 -18.89 -24.31 -21.19
N SER A 489 -19.30 -23.68 -20.09
CA SER A 489 -19.08 -24.20 -18.75
C SER A 489 -19.77 -25.55 -18.55
N ALA A 490 -19.16 -26.45 -17.80
CA ALA A 490 -19.79 -27.71 -17.43
C ALA A 490 -20.91 -27.55 -16.37
N ILE A 491 -21.09 -26.36 -15.79
CA ILE A 491 -22.17 -26.08 -14.84
C ILE A 491 -23.50 -26.08 -15.60
N LYS A 492 -24.43 -26.96 -15.19
CA LYS A 492 -25.78 -27.09 -15.73
C LYS A 492 -26.82 -26.58 -14.73
N ALA A 493 -28.03 -26.30 -15.20
CA ALA A 493 -29.13 -25.83 -14.37
C ALA A 493 -29.43 -26.82 -13.22
N GLU A 494 -29.40 -28.12 -13.50
CA GLU A 494 -29.63 -29.20 -12.53
C GLU A 494 -28.66 -29.14 -11.33
N HIS A 495 -27.42 -28.68 -11.53
CA HIS A 495 -26.45 -28.51 -10.44
C HIS A 495 -26.82 -27.34 -9.52
N LEU A 496 -27.56 -26.35 -10.03
CA LEU A 496 -27.85 -25.11 -9.31
C LEU A 496 -29.21 -25.17 -8.62
N GLU A 497 -30.27 -25.61 -9.31
CA GLU A 497 -31.67 -25.46 -8.89
C GLU A 497 -31.98 -26.05 -7.52
N GLN A 498 -31.29 -27.13 -7.12
CA GLN A 498 -31.40 -27.73 -5.79
C GLN A 498 -30.98 -26.78 -4.64
N HIS A 499 -30.20 -25.75 -4.96
CA HIS A 499 -29.62 -24.80 -4.01
C HIS A 499 -30.19 -23.37 -4.14
N LEU A 500 -31.15 -23.13 -5.04
CA LEU A 500 -31.70 -21.78 -5.30
C LEU A 500 -32.99 -21.47 -4.53
N GLY A 501 -33.28 -22.24 -3.47
CA GLY A 501 -34.45 -22.00 -2.62
C GLY A 501 -35.79 -22.07 -3.38
N GLY A 502 -35.88 -22.96 -4.37
CA GLY A 502 -37.08 -23.19 -5.17
C GLY A 502 -37.21 -22.35 -6.44
N LEU A 503 -36.23 -21.48 -6.75
CA LEU A 503 -36.17 -20.77 -8.02
C LEU A 503 -35.52 -21.62 -9.12
N SER A 504 -35.99 -21.47 -10.35
CA SER A 504 -35.22 -21.86 -11.53
C SER A 504 -34.00 -20.95 -11.73
N VAL A 505 -33.03 -21.38 -12.54
CA VAL A 505 -31.86 -20.55 -12.89
C VAL A 505 -32.30 -19.23 -13.54
N GLN A 506 -33.29 -19.28 -14.44
CA GLN A 506 -33.77 -18.10 -15.16
C GLN A 506 -34.42 -17.08 -14.20
N GLU A 507 -35.29 -17.54 -13.29
CA GLU A 507 -35.90 -16.66 -12.28
C GLU A 507 -34.84 -16.05 -11.36
N ALA A 508 -33.81 -16.81 -10.98
CA ALA A 508 -32.74 -16.31 -10.14
C ALA A 508 -31.88 -15.26 -10.87
N ILE A 509 -31.65 -15.38 -12.17
CA ILE A 509 -30.98 -14.34 -13.00
C ILE A 509 -31.86 -13.09 -13.09
N GLU A 510 -33.13 -13.24 -13.41
CA GLU A 510 -34.08 -12.12 -13.54
C GLU A 510 -34.22 -11.34 -12.23
N GLN A 511 -34.21 -12.04 -11.09
CA GLN A 511 -34.21 -11.45 -9.76
C GLN A 511 -32.84 -10.93 -9.29
N LYS A 512 -31.79 -11.04 -10.12
CA LYS A 512 -30.39 -10.67 -9.80
C LYS A 512 -29.85 -11.36 -8.54
N ARG A 513 -30.11 -12.66 -8.42
CA ARG A 513 -29.73 -13.49 -7.26
C ARG A 513 -28.62 -14.49 -7.55
N LEU A 514 -28.12 -14.56 -8.78
CA LEU A 514 -26.97 -15.40 -9.15
C LEU A 514 -25.75 -14.55 -9.46
N PHE A 515 -24.62 -14.94 -8.88
CA PHE A 515 -23.34 -14.27 -9.00
C PHE A 515 -22.24 -15.27 -9.32
N VAL A 516 -21.14 -14.81 -9.89
CA VAL A 516 -20.01 -15.65 -10.28
C VAL A 516 -18.69 -14.98 -9.90
N ILE A 517 -17.73 -15.80 -9.48
CA ILE A 517 -16.30 -15.49 -9.58
C ILE A 517 -15.72 -16.45 -10.62
N ASP A 518 -15.25 -15.90 -11.73
CA ASP A 518 -14.74 -16.67 -12.87
C ASP A 518 -13.24 -16.41 -13.08
N TYR A 519 -12.42 -17.40 -12.73
CA TYR A 519 -10.98 -17.38 -12.98
C TYR A 519 -10.54 -18.30 -14.11
N ASN A 520 -11.49 -18.88 -14.84
CA ASN A 520 -11.20 -19.88 -15.84
C ASN A 520 -10.31 -19.29 -16.94
N ASP A 521 -10.75 -18.19 -17.56
CA ASP A 521 -10.03 -17.55 -18.65
C ASP A 521 -8.68 -16.96 -18.18
N ALA A 522 -8.60 -16.53 -16.92
CA ALA A 522 -7.39 -15.92 -16.36
C ALA A 522 -6.25 -16.95 -16.17
N PHE A 523 -6.58 -18.19 -15.77
CA PHE A 523 -5.56 -19.20 -15.45
C PHE A 523 -5.42 -20.31 -16.48
N MET A 524 -6.46 -20.64 -17.25
CA MET A 524 -6.43 -21.73 -18.23
C MET A 524 -5.18 -21.72 -19.13
N PRO A 525 -4.68 -20.56 -19.63
CA PRO A 525 -3.47 -20.52 -20.46
C PRO A 525 -2.18 -21.01 -19.77
N PHE A 526 -2.16 -21.08 -18.43
CA PHE A 526 -0.97 -21.37 -17.65
C PHE A 526 -0.98 -22.77 -17.01
N ILE A 527 -2.13 -23.44 -16.95
CA ILE A 527 -2.33 -24.66 -16.15
C ILE A 527 -1.37 -25.79 -16.53
N ASN A 528 -1.21 -26.08 -17.83
CA ASN A 528 -0.33 -27.18 -18.27
C ASN A 528 1.11 -27.00 -17.76
N ARG A 529 1.63 -25.78 -17.83
CA ARG A 529 2.98 -25.43 -17.36
C ARG A 529 3.08 -25.47 -15.84
N ILE A 530 2.07 -24.95 -15.14
CA ILE A 530 1.99 -25.00 -13.67
C ILE A 530 1.94 -26.46 -13.19
N ASN A 531 1.08 -27.29 -13.78
CA ASN A 531 0.88 -28.68 -13.36
C ASN A 531 2.05 -29.61 -13.71
N ALA A 532 2.88 -29.23 -14.70
CA ALA A 532 4.13 -29.93 -14.99
C ALA A 532 5.17 -29.80 -13.86
N GLN A 533 5.05 -28.80 -13.00
CA GLN A 533 5.88 -28.67 -11.80
C GLN A 533 5.47 -29.73 -10.75
N LYS A 534 6.45 -30.32 -10.07
CA LYS A 534 6.21 -31.47 -9.16
C LYS A 534 5.48 -31.09 -7.88
N ASP A 535 5.65 -29.87 -7.41
CA ASP A 535 5.26 -29.41 -6.08
C ASP A 535 3.91 -28.68 -6.04
N ARG A 536 3.21 -28.56 -7.17
CA ARG A 536 1.99 -27.76 -7.33
C ARG A 536 1.02 -28.41 -8.33
N LYS A 537 -0.27 -28.17 -8.13
CA LYS A 537 -1.35 -28.56 -9.03
C LYS A 537 -2.46 -27.52 -8.98
N MET A 538 -3.01 -27.18 -10.13
CA MET A 538 -3.97 -26.10 -10.32
C MET A 538 -5.08 -26.53 -11.27
N TYR A 539 -6.28 -26.05 -10.96
CA TYR A 539 -7.41 -25.98 -11.88
C TYR A 539 -7.70 -24.53 -12.22
N ALA A 540 -8.36 -24.30 -13.35
CA ALA A 540 -9.07 -23.06 -13.65
C ALA A 540 -10.47 -23.17 -13.04
N SER A 541 -10.83 -22.26 -12.14
CA SER A 541 -12.09 -22.36 -11.38
C SER A 541 -13.16 -21.36 -11.83
N ARG A 542 -14.42 -21.78 -11.73
CA ARG A 542 -15.60 -20.90 -11.68
C ARG A 542 -16.42 -21.23 -10.46
N THR A 543 -16.84 -20.22 -9.70
CA THR A 543 -17.70 -20.42 -8.52
C THR A 543 -18.99 -19.63 -8.69
N ILE A 544 -20.14 -20.30 -8.67
CA ILE A 544 -21.47 -19.67 -8.65
C ILE A 544 -21.91 -19.48 -7.21
N PHE A 545 -22.44 -18.29 -6.91
CA PHE A 545 -23.03 -17.93 -5.64
C PHE A 545 -24.50 -17.58 -5.81
N PHE A 546 -25.30 -17.94 -4.82
CA PHE A 546 -26.71 -17.55 -4.73
C PHE A 546 -26.92 -16.57 -3.58
N LEU A 547 -27.59 -15.46 -3.86
CA LEU A 547 -28.04 -14.50 -2.85
C LEU A 547 -29.35 -14.97 -2.25
N ASN A 548 -29.33 -15.40 -1.00
CA ASN A 548 -30.53 -15.89 -0.32
C ASN A 548 -31.47 -14.73 0.10
N GLY A 549 -32.71 -15.04 0.50
CA GLY A 549 -33.69 -14.04 0.92
C GLY A 549 -33.31 -13.26 2.20
N SER A 550 -32.22 -13.65 2.86
CA SER A 550 -31.68 -12.96 4.02
C SER A 550 -30.60 -11.92 3.67
N GLY A 551 -30.22 -11.81 2.39
CA GLY A 551 -29.23 -10.85 1.90
C GLY A 551 -27.78 -11.34 1.96
N THR A 552 -27.54 -12.63 2.21
CA THR A 552 -26.18 -13.22 2.23
C THR A 552 -25.96 -14.17 1.06
N LEU A 553 -24.69 -14.33 0.66
CA LEU A 553 -24.28 -15.23 -0.41
C LEU A 553 -23.89 -16.60 0.12
N SER A 554 -24.23 -17.64 -0.64
CA SER A 554 -23.71 -19.00 -0.44
C SER A 554 -23.20 -19.54 -1.78
N PRO A 555 -22.00 -20.16 -1.84
CA PRO A 555 -21.55 -20.88 -3.02
C PRO A 555 -22.45 -22.09 -3.27
N VAL A 556 -22.87 -22.29 -4.52
CA VAL A 556 -23.80 -23.37 -4.92
C VAL A 556 -23.20 -24.34 -5.93
N ALA A 557 -22.18 -23.93 -6.68
CA ALA A 557 -21.42 -24.81 -7.56
C ALA A 557 -20.01 -24.28 -7.78
N ILE A 558 -19.04 -25.20 -7.93
CA ILE A 558 -17.67 -24.91 -8.33
C ILE A 558 -17.34 -25.80 -9.53
N GLU A 559 -17.00 -25.18 -10.66
CA GLU A 559 -16.36 -25.85 -11.79
C GLU A 559 -14.85 -25.81 -11.61
N LEU A 560 -14.20 -26.96 -11.76
CA LEU A 560 -12.75 -27.08 -11.86
C LEU A 560 -12.37 -27.67 -13.22
N SER A 561 -11.68 -26.87 -14.02
CA SER A 561 -11.33 -27.22 -15.39
C SER A 561 -9.82 -27.43 -15.54
N LEU A 562 -9.46 -28.43 -16.35
CA LEU A 562 -8.11 -28.68 -16.86
C LEU A 562 -8.11 -28.57 -18.38
N PRO A 563 -7.05 -28.00 -18.97
CA PRO A 563 -6.88 -27.95 -20.42
C PRO A 563 -6.67 -29.35 -20.99
N THR A 564 -6.78 -29.48 -22.31
CA THR A 564 -6.49 -30.72 -23.04
C THR A 564 -5.03 -31.14 -22.83
N SER A 565 -4.80 -32.40 -22.46
CA SER A 565 -3.45 -32.96 -22.28
C SER A 565 -2.72 -33.21 -23.61
N SER A 566 -3.45 -33.33 -24.72
CA SER A 566 -2.95 -33.55 -26.09
C SER A 566 -4.01 -33.13 -27.13
N PRO A 567 -3.63 -32.73 -28.36
CA PRO A 567 -4.58 -32.42 -29.41
C PRO A 567 -5.55 -33.59 -29.67
N GLY A 568 -6.86 -33.32 -29.60
CA GLY A 568 -7.91 -34.32 -29.81
C GLY A 568 -8.34 -35.12 -28.57
N CYS A 569 -7.68 -34.96 -27.42
CA CYS A 569 -8.18 -35.48 -26.14
C CYS A 569 -9.00 -34.41 -25.42
N PRO A 570 -10.24 -34.70 -24.96
CA PRO A 570 -11.02 -33.71 -24.23
C PRO A 570 -10.29 -33.33 -22.93
N GLY A 571 -10.32 -32.04 -22.59
CA GLY A 571 -9.96 -31.57 -21.25
C GLY A 571 -10.93 -32.14 -20.22
N SER A 572 -10.61 -31.98 -18.94
CA SER A 572 -11.51 -32.40 -17.85
C SER A 572 -12.18 -31.18 -17.25
N GLN A 573 -13.52 -31.18 -17.21
CA GLN A 573 -14.32 -30.19 -16.49
C GLN A 573 -15.18 -30.94 -15.48
N ARG A 574 -14.92 -30.73 -14.19
CA ARG A 574 -15.68 -31.35 -13.09
C ARG A 574 -16.45 -30.29 -12.34
N VAL A 575 -17.71 -30.56 -12.05
CA VAL A 575 -18.55 -29.69 -11.24
C VAL A 575 -18.77 -30.32 -9.88
N PHE A 576 -18.55 -29.54 -8.83
CA PHE A 576 -18.78 -29.90 -7.45
C PHE A 576 -19.89 -29.01 -6.90
N THR A 577 -20.77 -29.57 -6.09
CA THR A 577 -21.85 -28.87 -5.39
C THR A 577 -21.75 -29.13 -3.89
N PRO A 578 -22.42 -28.34 -3.03
CA PRO A 578 -22.50 -28.61 -1.60
C PRO A 578 -22.88 -30.07 -1.31
N GLY A 579 -22.06 -30.74 -0.50
CA GLY A 579 -22.15 -32.19 -0.28
C GLY A 579 -23.45 -32.64 0.38
N GLN A 580 -23.88 -33.86 0.05
CA GLN A 580 -25.09 -34.49 0.61
C GLN A 580 -24.77 -35.68 1.53
N ASP A 581 -23.55 -36.20 1.47
CA ASP A 581 -23.02 -37.29 2.29
C ASP A 581 -21.58 -37.01 2.74
N ALA A 582 -20.99 -37.88 3.55
CA ALA A 582 -19.66 -37.67 4.12
C ALA A 582 -18.57 -37.48 3.05
N THR A 583 -18.62 -38.22 1.93
CA THR A 583 -17.60 -38.16 0.88
C THR A 583 -17.74 -36.89 0.06
N SER A 584 -18.96 -36.58 -0.40
CA SER A 584 -19.26 -35.37 -1.18
C SER A 584 -18.99 -34.09 -0.38
N HIS A 585 -19.16 -34.08 0.95
CA HIS A 585 -18.75 -32.95 1.80
C HIS A 585 -17.24 -32.68 1.73
N TRP A 586 -16.41 -33.72 1.68
CA TRP A 586 -14.96 -33.56 1.57
C TRP A 586 -14.53 -33.17 0.15
N LEU A 587 -15.15 -33.73 -0.89
CA LEU A 587 -14.92 -33.30 -2.27
C LEU A 587 -15.27 -31.81 -2.46
N TRP A 588 -16.39 -31.36 -1.88
CA TRP A 588 -16.77 -29.94 -1.85
C TRP A 588 -15.72 -29.06 -1.17
N LYS A 589 -15.19 -29.49 -0.01
CA LYS A 589 -14.10 -28.76 0.68
C LYS A 589 -12.83 -28.66 -0.17
N LEU A 590 -12.45 -29.73 -0.87
CA LEU A 590 -11.30 -29.71 -1.77
C LEU A 590 -11.54 -28.74 -2.95
N ALA A 591 -12.76 -28.71 -3.48
CA ALA A 591 -13.14 -27.78 -4.54
C ALA A 591 -13.07 -26.31 -4.08
N LYS A 592 -13.60 -26.00 -2.89
CA LYS A 592 -13.48 -24.68 -2.26
C LYS A 592 -12.04 -24.25 -2.07
N ALA A 593 -11.15 -25.15 -1.66
CA ALA A 593 -9.73 -24.84 -1.49
C ALA A 593 -9.03 -24.54 -2.83
N HIS A 594 -9.33 -25.27 -3.91
CA HIS A 594 -8.82 -24.92 -5.24
C HIS A 594 -9.34 -23.58 -5.75
N ALA A 595 -10.65 -23.31 -5.60
CA ALA A 595 -11.23 -22.02 -5.96
C ALA A 595 -10.63 -20.86 -5.14
N SER A 596 -10.44 -21.07 -3.84
CA SER A 596 -9.80 -20.09 -2.95
C SER A 596 -8.32 -19.88 -3.28
N SER A 597 -7.62 -20.91 -3.77
CA SER A 597 -6.23 -20.77 -4.25
C SER A 597 -6.12 -20.00 -5.55
N ASN A 598 -7.10 -20.14 -6.46
CA ASN A 598 -7.21 -19.26 -7.63
C ASN A 598 -7.46 -17.82 -7.18
N ASP A 599 -8.39 -17.59 -6.25
CA ASP A 599 -8.69 -16.27 -5.68
C ASP A 599 -7.46 -15.64 -5.03
N ALA A 600 -6.72 -16.38 -4.19
CA ALA A 600 -5.49 -15.91 -3.56
C ALA A 600 -4.42 -15.52 -4.58
N GLY A 601 -4.22 -16.32 -5.63
CA GLY A 601 -3.28 -16.00 -6.71
C GLY A 601 -3.70 -14.75 -7.49
N TYR A 602 -4.98 -14.61 -7.80
CA TYR A 602 -5.50 -13.47 -8.55
C TYR A 602 -5.50 -12.19 -7.70
N HIS A 603 -5.93 -12.28 -6.44
CA HIS A 603 -5.82 -11.23 -5.43
C HIS A 603 -4.41 -10.66 -5.41
N GLN A 604 -3.42 -11.51 -5.17
CA GLN A 604 -2.06 -11.04 -4.92
C GLN A 604 -1.40 -10.49 -6.19
N LEU A 605 -1.58 -11.15 -7.33
CA LEU A 605 -0.87 -10.81 -8.57
C LEU A 605 -1.56 -9.71 -9.39
N VAL A 606 -2.88 -9.63 -9.30
CA VAL A 606 -3.70 -8.74 -10.14
C VAL A 606 -4.27 -7.60 -9.30
N ASN A 607 -5.12 -7.88 -8.32
CA ASN A 607 -5.83 -6.81 -7.60
C ASN A 607 -4.94 -6.02 -6.64
N HIS A 608 -3.95 -6.69 -6.04
CA HIS A 608 -3.00 -6.07 -5.11
C HIS A 608 -1.75 -5.57 -5.83
N TRP A 609 -0.92 -6.48 -6.38
CA TRP A 609 0.32 -6.10 -7.03
C TRP A 609 0.13 -5.26 -8.30
N LEU A 610 -0.59 -5.79 -9.30
CA LEU A 610 -0.72 -5.07 -10.58
C LEU A 610 -1.52 -3.78 -10.42
N ARG A 611 -2.77 -3.88 -9.97
CA ARG A 611 -3.74 -2.79 -9.93
C ARG A 611 -3.49 -1.77 -8.81
N GLY A 612 -2.61 -2.09 -7.86
CA GLY A 612 -2.08 -1.15 -6.88
C GLY A 612 -0.64 -0.77 -7.20
N HIS A 613 0.31 -1.59 -6.73
CA HIS A 613 1.75 -1.31 -6.76
C HIS A 613 2.30 -0.96 -8.15
N ALA A 614 2.13 -1.85 -9.13
CA ALA A 614 2.83 -1.74 -10.41
C ALA A 614 2.30 -0.60 -11.29
N VAL A 615 0.99 -0.34 -11.28
CA VAL A 615 0.38 0.72 -12.10
C VAL A 615 0.58 2.11 -11.50
N VAL A 616 0.81 2.22 -10.19
CA VAL A 616 1.04 3.52 -9.52
C VAL A 616 2.47 4.01 -9.69
N GLU A 617 3.47 3.12 -9.72
CA GLU A 617 4.89 3.50 -9.86
C GLU A 617 5.17 4.46 -11.04
N PRO A 618 4.58 4.27 -12.24
CA PRO A 618 4.61 5.27 -13.31
C PRO A 618 4.11 6.68 -12.94
N TYR A 619 3.08 6.80 -12.12
CA TYR A 619 2.50 8.08 -11.69
C TYR A 619 3.47 8.82 -10.77
N VAL A 620 4.16 8.09 -9.88
CA VAL A 620 5.19 8.68 -9.01
C VAL A 620 6.30 9.26 -9.85
N ILE A 621 6.86 8.45 -10.77
CA ILE A 621 7.97 8.85 -11.64
C ILE A 621 7.60 10.09 -12.46
N ALA A 622 6.45 10.09 -13.13
CA ALA A 622 6.01 11.22 -13.95
C ALA A 622 5.76 12.49 -13.12
N THR A 623 5.17 12.35 -11.92
CA THR A 623 4.87 13.49 -11.04
C THR A 623 6.14 14.23 -10.66
N HIS A 624 7.20 13.51 -10.27
CA HIS A 624 8.49 14.14 -9.93
C HIS A 624 9.26 14.67 -11.14
N ARG A 625 9.04 14.12 -12.33
CA ARG A 625 9.72 14.56 -13.57
C ARG A 625 9.08 15.77 -14.22
N GLN A 626 7.75 15.84 -14.21
CA GLN A 626 6.99 16.78 -15.04
C GLN A 626 6.23 17.85 -14.24
N LEU A 627 6.04 17.68 -12.93
CA LEU A 627 5.36 18.68 -12.09
C LEU A 627 6.33 19.27 -11.07
N SER A 628 6.52 20.59 -11.12
CA SER A 628 7.29 21.29 -10.09
C SER A 628 6.66 21.12 -8.70
N ILE A 629 7.46 21.18 -7.64
CA ILE A 629 6.95 21.23 -6.24
C ILE A 629 6.08 22.49 -5.97
N LEU A 630 6.20 23.52 -6.81
CA LEU A 630 5.34 24.71 -6.82
C LEU A 630 3.96 24.44 -7.44
N HIS A 631 3.83 23.39 -8.23
CA HIS A 631 2.62 23.08 -8.98
C HIS A 631 1.50 22.62 -8.03
N PRO A 632 0.25 23.13 -8.19
CA PRO A 632 -0.87 22.75 -7.33
C PRO A 632 -1.12 21.23 -7.31
N ILE A 633 -1.06 20.59 -8.48
CA ILE A 633 -1.28 19.14 -8.59
C ILE A 633 -0.16 18.31 -7.94
N SER A 634 1.09 18.75 -7.98
CA SER A 634 2.18 18.10 -7.23
C SER A 634 1.88 18.12 -5.73
N LYS A 635 1.51 19.29 -5.19
CA LYS A 635 1.16 19.44 -3.77
C LYS A 635 -0.04 18.59 -3.32
N LEU A 636 -0.99 18.32 -4.22
CA LEU A 636 -2.13 17.44 -3.99
C LEU A 636 -1.70 15.97 -3.96
N LEU A 637 -0.89 15.53 -4.93
CA LEU A 637 -0.57 14.11 -5.12
C LEU A 637 0.53 13.58 -4.19
N LEU A 638 1.52 14.38 -3.80
CA LEU A 638 2.69 13.88 -3.05
C LEU A 638 2.37 13.04 -1.80
N PRO A 639 1.40 13.40 -0.94
CA PRO A 639 1.00 12.55 0.19
C PRO A 639 0.55 11.14 -0.24
N HIS A 640 -0.02 11.02 -1.44
CA HIS A 640 -0.58 9.78 -2.00
C HIS A 640 0.45 8.93 -2.76
N LEU A 641 1.66 9.45 -2.96
CA LEU A 641 2.73 8.77 -3.69
C LEU A 641 3.84 8.27 -2.75
N ARG A 642 3.89 8.81 -1.50
CA ARG A 642 4.90 8.51 -0.47
C ARG A 642 5.16 7.01 -0.37
N TYR A 643 6.43 6.62 -0.39
CA TYR A 643 6.93 5.26 -0.13
C TYR A 643 6.61 4.17 -1.16
N THR A 644 5.83 4.49 -2.19
CA THR A 644 5.46 3.51 -3.23
C THR A 644 6.69 2.94 -3.96
N LEU A 645 7.68 3.78 -4.30
CA LEU A 645 8.87 3.29 -5.02
C LEU A 645 9.73 2.36 -4.18
N GLU A 646 9.91 2.67 -2.89
CA GLU A 646 10.72 1.87 -1.97
C GLU A 646 10.08 0.49 -1.76
N ILE A 647 8.77 0.43 -1.47
CA ILE A 647 8.11 -0.87 -1.26
C ILE A 647 8.10 -1.70 -2.55
N ASN A 648 7.94 -1.07 -3.72
CA ASN A 648 8.03 -1.78 -5.00
C ASN A 648 9.44 -2.31 -5.27
N ALA A 649 10.48 -1.52 -4.97
CA ALA A 649 11.88 -1.97 -5.10
C ALA A 649 12.17 -3.16 -4.19
N LEU A 650 11.70 -3.13 -2.94
CA LEU A 650 11.79 -4.25 -2.00
C LEU A 650 11.00 -5.48 -2.49
N ALA A 651 9.80 -5.28 -3.05
CA ALA A 651 9.01 -6.37 -3.62
C ALA A 651 9.73 -7.04 -4.80
N ARG A 652 10.34 -6.25 -5.70
CA ARG A 652 11.20 -6.78 -6.78
C ARG A 652 12.38 -7.55 -6.24
N GLN A 653 12.94 -7.16 -5.10
CA GLN A 653 14.11 -7.82 -4.53
C GLN A 653 13.77 -9.07 -3.69
N LEU A 654 12.62 -9.10 -3.03
CA LEU A 654 12.31 -10.12 -2.00
C LEU A 654 11.06 -10.96 -2.31
N LEU A 655 10.05 -10.38 -2.96
CA LEU A 655 8.73 -11.01 -3.11
C LEU A 655 8.56 -11.67 -4.48
N ILE A 656 8.71 -10.91 -5.55
CA ILE A 656 8.31 -11.31 -6.92
C ILE A 656 9.47 -11.73 -7.83
N HIS A 657 10.71 -11.74 -7.31
CA HIS A 657 11.85 -12.28 -8.06
C HIS A 657 11.80 -13.79 -8.18
N ALA A 658 12.66 -14.33 -9.06
CA ALA A 658 12.86 -15.75 -9.26
C ALA A 658 13.26 -16.45 -7.94
N GLY A 659 12.41 -17.36 -7.46
CA GLY A 659 12.59 -18.05 -6.17
C GLY A 659 12.21 -17.22 -4.94
N GLY A 660 11.59 -16.04 -5.12
CA GLY A 660 11.05 -15.24 -4.03
C GLY A 660 9.82 -15.84 -3.38
N VAL A 661 9.21 -15.09 -2.45
CA VAL A 661 8.03 -15.52 -1.67
C VAL A 661 6.90 -15.99 -2.57
N ILE A 662 6.55 -15.19 -3.58
CA ILE A 662 5.38 -15.42 -4.42
C ILE A 662 5.55 -16.71 -5.23
N GLU A 663 6.70 -16.91 -5.87
CA GLU A 663 6.94 -18.13 -6.65
C GLU A 663 7.02 -19.40 -5.77
N THR A 664 7.44 -19.23 -4.51
CA THR A 664 7.60 -20.33 -3.55
C THR A 664 6.28 -20.75 -2.93
N CYS A 665 5.39 -19.79 -2.66
CA CYS A 665 4.22 -19.99 -1.80
C CYS A 665 2.87 -19.89 -2.52
N PHE A 666 2.83 -19.51 -3.80
CA PHE A 666 1.61 -19.47 -4.60
C PHE A 666 1.62 -20.53 -5.70
N THR A 667 0.44 -21.06 -6.03
CA THR A 667 0.29 -22.13 -7.02
C THR A 667 0.89 -21.74 -8.39
N THR A 668 0.82 -20.48 -8.80
CA THR A 668 1.33 -19.98 -10.10
C THR A 668 2.85 -20.09 -10.26
N GLY A 669 3.61 -20.06 -9.17
CA GLY A 669 5.05 -20.34 -9.20
C GLY A 669 5.87 -19.40 -10.09
N PRO A 670 6.84 -19.93 -10.86
CA PRO A 670 7.65 -19.16 -11.82
C PRO A 670 6.86 -18.36 -12.86
N TYR A 671 5.57 -18.63 -13.02
CA TYR A 671 4.70 -18.02 -14.02
C TYR A 671 3.84 -16.88 -13.45
N SER A 672 4.01 -16.55 -12.17
CA SER A 672 3.21 -15.54 -11.47
C SER A 672 3.24 -14.17 -12.17
N MET A 673 4.41 -13.71 -12.60
CA MET A 673 4.52 -12.42 -13.30
C MET A 673 3.99 -12.46 -14.74
N GLU A 674 3.94 -13.64 -15.37
CA GLU A 674 3.27 -13.79 -16.67
C GLU A 674 1.75 -13.67 -16.54
N VAL A 675 1.16 -14.23 -15.48
CA VAL A 675 -0.27 -14.02 -15.16
C VAL A 675 -0.56 -12.53 -14.96
N SER A 676 0.27 -11.84 -14.16
CA SER A 676 0.14 -10.40 -13.94
C SER A 676 0.25 -9.60 -15.25
N SER A 677 1.21 -9.94 -16.12
CA SER A 677 1.36 -9.28 -17.43
C SER A 677 0.21 -9.54 -18.40
N ALA A 678 -0.33 -10.76 -18.42
CA ALA A 678 -1.52 -11.08 -19.20
C ALA A 678 -2.75 -10.29 -18.72
N ALA A 679 -2.92 -10.15 -17.39
CA ALA A 679 -3.99 -9.32 -16.81
C ALA A 679 -3.83 -7.83 -17.18
N TYR A 680 -2.60 -7.29 -17.16
CA TYR A 680 -2.36 -5.92 -17.61
C TYR A 680 -2.74 -5.70 -19.08
N LYS A 681 -2.33 -6.64 -19.93
CA LYS A 681 -2.63 -6.59 -21.37
C LYS A 681 -4.14 -6.63 -21.62
N SER A 682 -4.85 -7.57 -21.01
CA SER A 682 -6.23 -7.90 -21.40
C SER A 682 -7.30 -7.20 -20.56
N LEU A 683 -7.01 -6.82 -19.30
CA LEU A 683 -8.03 -6.38 -18.34
C LEU A 683 -7.80 -4.95 -17.84
N TRP A 684 -6.55 -4.57 -17.57
CA TRP A 684 -6.28 -3.26 -16.99
C TRP A 684 -6.58 -2.11 -17.95
N ARG A 685 -7.34 -1.12 -17.45
CA ARG A 685 -7.69 0.12 -18.13
C ARG A 685 -7.81 1.24 -17.11
N PHE A 686 -7.15 2.37 -17.34
CA PHE A 686 -7.20 3.51 -16.43
C PHE A 686 -8.64 3.97 -16.15
N ASP A 687 -9.48 4.10 -17.18
CA ASP A 687 -10.88 4.56 -17.06
C ASP A 687 -11.80 3.62 -16.27
N LYS A 688 -11.34 2.41 -15.94
CA LYS A 688 -12.09 1.38 -15.20
C LYS A 688 -11.53 1.05 -13.83
N GLU A 689 -10.47 1.73 -13.38
CA GLU A 689 -9.93 1.54 -12.02
C GLU A 689 -10.73 2.30 -10.94
N ASN A 690 -11.56 3.27 -11.32
CA ASN A 690 -12.44 3.93 -10.38
C ASN A 690 -13.57 3.00 -9.92
N LEU A 691 -13.95 3.12 -8.64
CA LEU A 691 -14.94 2.26 -8.01
C LEU A 691 -16.30 2.26 -8.75
N PRO A 692 -16.89 3.39 -9.17
CA PRO A 692 -18.16 3.38 -9.89
C PRO A 692 -18.12 2.55 -11.18
N ALA A 693 -17.11 2.78 -12.02
CA ALA A 693 -16.97 2.06 -13.29
C ALA A 693 -16.73 0.56 -13.08
N ASP A 694 -15.98 0.19 -12.04
CA ASP A 694 -15.76 -1.21 -11.64
C ASP A 694 -17.08 -1.89 -11.23
N LEU A 695 -17.86 -1.28 -10.34
CA LEU A 695 -19.14 -1.82 -9.87
C LEU A 695 -20.17 -1.96 -11.00
N LEU A 696 -20.27 -0.97 -11.87
CA LEU A 696 -21.16 -1.01 -13.04
C LEU A 696 -20.74 -2.11 -14.02
N ARG A 697 -19.43 -2.24 -14.32
CA ARG A 697 -18.90 -3.26 -15.23
C ARG A 697 -19.28 -4.67 -14.76
N ARG A 698 -19.03 -4.96 -13.48
CA ARG A 698 -19.33 -6.25 -12.84
C ARG A 698 -20.83 -6.49 -12.64
N GLY A 699 -21.67 -5.48 -12.90
CA GLY A 699 -23.12 -5.57 -12.67
C GLY A 699 -23.51 -5.55 -11.19
N MET A 700 -22.62 -5.07 -10.31
CA MET A 700 -22.85 -4.97 -8.87
C MET A 700 -23.55 -3.67 -8.47
N ALA A 701 -23.71 -2.74 -9.41
CA ALA A 701 -24.52 -1.54 -9.27
C ALA A 701 -25.23 -1.20 -10.58
N THR A 702 -26.25 -0.36 -10.50
CA THR A 702 -26.85 0.37 -11.62
C THR A 702 -26.74 1.87 -11.37
N GLU A 703 -26.77 2.68 -12.43
CA GLU A 703 -26.87 4.13 -12.29
C GLU A 703 -28.20 4.52 -11.64
N ASP A 704 -28.14 5.49 -10.73
CA ASP A 704 -29.30 6.06 -10.03
C ASP A 704 -29.01 7.54 -9.75
N PRO A 705 -29.41 8.47 -10.62
CA PRO A 705 -29.08 9.89 -10.51
C PRO A 705 -29.57 10.55 -9.21
N ASP A 706 -30.60 9.98 -8.58
CA ASP A 706 -31.23 10.52 -7.38
C ASP A 706 -30.50 10.11 -6.08
N ARG A 707 -29.49 9.23 -6.17
CA ARG A 707 -28.69 8.77 -5.02
C ARG A 707 -27.32 9.48 -4.92
N PRO A 708 -26.80 9.71 -3.70
CA PRO A 708 -25.41 10.12 -3.49
C PRO A 708 -24.43 9.13 -4.14
N GLY A 709 -23.51 9.63 -4.97
CA GLY A 709 -22.61 8.80 -5.77
C GLY A 709 -23.21 8.23 -7.06
N LYS A 710 -24.48 8.55 -7.36
CA LYS A 710 -25.20 8.20 -8.60
C LYS A 710 -25.30 6.70 -8.88
N LEU A 711 -25.22 5.86 -7.83
CA LEU A 711 -25.24 4.40 -7.93
C LEU A 711 -26.26 3.79 -6.97
N LYS A 712 -26.90 2.71 -7.43
CA LYS A 712 -27.70 1.79 -6.62
C LYS A 712 -27.05 0.41 -6.64
N LEU A 713 -26.68 -0.10 -5.48
CA LEU A 713 -26.08 -1.43 -5.37
C LEU A 713 -27.12 -2.53 -5.66
N VAL A 714 -26.68 -3.60 -6.33
CA VAL A 714 -27.49 -4.81 -6.52
C VAL A 714 -27.61 -5.59 -5.21
N ILE A 715 -26.54 -5.61 -4.42
CA ILE A 715 -26.54 -6.12 -3.04
C ILE A 715 -26.32 -4.91 -2.12
N GLU A 716 -27.36 -4.44 -1.45
CA GLU A 716 -27.28 -3.26 -0.59
C GLU A 716 -26.29 -3.45 0.58
N ASP A 717 -26.24 -4.65 1.18
CA ASP A 717 -25.22 -5.03 2.17
C ASP A 717 -23.99 -5.67 1.54
N TYR A 718 -23.38 -5.00 0.55
CA TYR A 718 -22.06 -5.33 0.01
C TYR A 718 -21.01 -4.43 0.69
N PRO A 719 -20.29 -4.91 1.72
CA PRO A 719 -19.54 -4.03 2.61
C PRO A 719 -18.45 -3.19 1.94
N TYR A 720 -17.64 -3.80 1.07
CA TYR A 720 -16.62 -3.09 0.28
C TYR A 720 -17.23 -1.98 -0.59
N ALA A 721 -18.27 -2.30 -1.36
CA ALA A 721 -18.88 -1.34 -2.28
C ALA A 721 -19.61 -0.21 -1.54
N ALA A 722 -20.38 -0.56 -0.51
CA ALA A 722 -21.18 0.40 0.24
C ALA A 722 -20.31 1.43 0.98
N ASP A 723 -19.17 1.02 1.54
CA ASP A 723 -18.23 1.93 2.20
C ASP A 723 -17.33 2.64 1.19
N GLY A 724 -16.89 1.92 0.16
CA GLY A 724 -16.08 2.47 -0.92
C GLY A 724 -16.74 3.64 -1.62
N ILE A 725 -18.05 3.59 -1.88
CA ILE A 725 -18.79 4.70 -2.51
C ILE A 725 -18.69 5.98 -1.66
N LEU A 726 -18.75 5.86 -0.33
CA LEU A 726 -18.63 7.02 0.57
C LEU A 726 -17.24 7.65 0.47
N ILE A 727 -16.19 6.83 0.47
CA ILE A 727 -14.80 7.27 0.38
C ILE A 727 -14.51 7.86 -1.00
N TRP A 728 -14.93 7.18 -2.08
CA TRP A 728 -14.80 7.65 -3.46
C TRP A 728 -15.44 9.03 -3.65
N ASN A 729 -16.68 9.22 -3.18
CA ASN A 729 -17.36 10.50 -3.30
C ASN A 729 -16.62 11.61 -2.54
N ALA A 730 -16.12 11.33 -1.32
CA ALA A 730 -15.36 12.32 -0.56
C ALA A 730 -14.04 12.70 -1.26
N ILE A 731 -13.35 11.74 -1.88
CA ILE A 731 -12.14 12.00 -2.68
C ILE A 731 -12.51 12.87 -3.89
N GLN A 732 -13.56 12.50 -4.64
CA GLN A 732 -13.97 13.23 -5.83
C GLN A 732 -14.42 14.67 -5.50
N GLU A 733 -15.21 14.86 -4.43
CA GLU A 733 -15.61 16.17 -3.93
C GLU A 733 -14.38 17.03 -3.62
N TRP A 734 -13.43 16.49 -2.83
CA TRP A 734 -12.18 17.19 -2.48
C TRP A 734 -11.35 17.58 -3.71
N VAL A 735 -11.11 16.63 -4.61
CA VAL A 735 -10.31 16.86 -5.82
C VAL A 735 -10.97 17.90 -6.72
N ASN A 736 -12.29 17.81 -6.92
CA ASN A 736 -13.04 18.76 -7.73
C ASN A 736 -12.93 20.19 -7.17
N GLU A 737 -13.14 20.36 -5.86
CA GLU A 737 -13.00 21.64 -5.19
C GLU A 737 -11.57 22.19 -5.31
N TYR A 738 -10.56 21.34 -5.11
CA TYR A 738 -9.15 21.73 -5.21
C TYR A 738 -8.76 22.14 -6.63
N VAL A 739 -9.14 21.38 -7.65
CA VAL A 739 -8.87 21.70 -9.06
C VAL A 739 -9.51 23.03 -9.44
N ALA A 740 -10.73 23.30 -8.98
CA ALA A 740 -11.43 24.55 -9.23
C ALA A 740 -10.76 25.80 -8.61
N LEU A 741 -9.87 25.65 -7.62
CA LEU A 741 -9.11 26.77 -7.06
C LEU A 741 -8.05 27.33 -8.01
N TYR A 742 -7.51 26.49 -8.89
CA TYR A 742 -6.35 26.82 -9.73
C TYR A 742 -6.67 26.80 -11.23
N TYR A 743 -7.67 26.04 -11.67
CA TYR A 743 -8.06 25.98 -13.07
C TYR A 743 -9.45 26.60 -13.26
N SER A 744 -9.53 27.65 -14.05
CA SER A 744 -10.77 28.39 -14.30
C SER A 744 -11.63 27.71 -15.38
N GLY A 745 -11.01 27.08 -16.38
CA GLY A 745 -11.68 26.37 -17.47
C GLY A 745 -10.73 25.60 -18.40
N PRO A 746 -11.22 25.06 -19.53
CA PRO A 746 -10.42 24.24 -20.46
C PRO A 746 -9.12 24.90 -20.93
N GLU A 747 -9.13 26.21 -21.19
CA GLU A 747 -7.93 26.93 -21.62
C GLU A 747 -6.81 26.90 -20.57
N SER A 748 -7.14 27.01 -19.27
CA SER A 748 -6.14 26.92 -18.20
C SER A 748 -5.50 25.53 -18.09
N ILE A 749 -6.22 24.47 -18.49
CA ILE A 749 -5.69 23.10 -18.55
C ILE A 749 -4.81 22.91 -19.78
N ALA A 750 -5.24 23.42 -20.93
CA ALA A 750 -4.49 23.31 -22.19
C ALA A 750 -3.19 24.13 -22.18
N ASN A 751 -3.19 25.30 -21.52
CA ASN A 751 -2.02 26.17 -21.44
C ASN A 751 -0.97 25.70 -20.41
N ASP A 752 -1.36 24.85 -19.47
CA ASP A 752 -0.45 24.28 -18.48
C ASP A 752 0.42 23.18 -19.09
N LYS A 753 1.62 23.58 -19.53
CA LYS A 753 2.58 22.67 -20.17
C LYS A 753 3.10 21.57 -19.24
N GLU A 754 3.08 21.78 -17.93
CA GLU A 754 3.54 20.76 -16.97
C GLU A 754 2.50 19.65 -16.84
N ILE A 755 1.22 19.99 -16.64
CA ILE A 755 0.17 18.97 -16.53
C ILE A 755 -0.02 18.18 -17.84
N GLN A 756 0.10 18.85 -18.99
CA GLN A 756 0.01 18.19 -20.30
C GLN A 756 1.15 17.19 -20.50
N LYS A 757 2.41 17.58 -20.22
CA LYS A 757 3.57 16.68 -20.31
C LYS A 757 3.52 15.57 -19.28
N TRP A 758 3.04 15.85 -18.07
CA TRP A 758 2.87 14.86 -17.01
C TRP A 758 1.94 13.73 -17.46
N TRP A 759 0.77 14.08 -17.98
CA TRP A 759 -0.20 13.09 -18.44
C TRP A 759 0.26 12.36 -19.70
N GLU A 760 0.87 13.10 -20.63
CA GLU A 760 1.48 12.54 -21.83
C GLU A 760 2.56 11.50 -21.46
N GLU A 761 3.44 11.81 -20.51
CA GLU A 761 4.52 10.92 -20.09
C GLU A 761 4.00 9.66 -19.37
N ILE A 762 2.97 9.80 -18.52
CA ILE A 762 2.28 8.64 -17.91
C ILE A 762 1.78 7.70 -19.01
N ARG A 763 1.08 8.22 -20.02
CA ARG A 763 0.51 7.41 -21.10
C ARG A 763 1.59 6.82 -22.01
N GLN A 764 2.52 7.63 -22.48
CA GLN A 764 3.46 7.26 -23.54
C GLN A 764 4.68 6.50 -23.05
N GLN A 765 5.15 6.75 -21.83
CA GLN A 765 6.34 6.11 -21.27
C GLN A 765 5.97 5.17 -20.12
N GLY A 766 5.32 5.71 -19.09
CA GLY A 766 4.97 4.97 -17.88
C GLY A 766 4.11 3.73 -18.13
N HIS A 767 3.06 3.89 -18.93
CA HIS A 767 2.19 2.84 -19.45
C HIS A 767 2.34 2.64 -20.96
N GLY A 768 3.55 2.86 -21.49
CA GLY A 768 3.82 2.98 -22.93
C GLY A 768 3.35 1.80 -23.78
N ASP A 769 3.23 0.59 -23.21
CA ASP A 769 2.75 -0.59 -23.94
C ASP A 769 1.23 -0.55 -24.23
N LYS A 770 0.49 0.38 -23.61
CA LYS A 770 -0.94 0.63 -23.80
C LYS A 770 -1.22 2.07 -24.24
N LYS A 771 -0.22 2.80 -24.73
CA LYS A 771 -0.33 4.23 -25.05
C LYS A 771 -1.35 4.57 -26.13
N ASP A 772 -1.64 3.63 -27.03
CA ASP A 772 -2.52 3.80 -28.19
C ASP A 772 -3.96 3.35 -27.93
N GLU A 773 -4.26 2.93 -26.70
CA GLU A 773 -5.60 2.50 -26.32
C GLU A 773 -6.59 3.69 -26.30
N PRO A 774 -7.81 3.55 -26.85
CA PRO A 774 -8.71 4.68 -27.06
C PRO A 774 -9.40 5.18 -25.78
N TRP A 775 -9.26 4.47 -24.67
CA TRP A 775 -9.94 4.77 -23.41
C TRP A 775 -9.16 5.71 -22.49
N TRP A 776 -7.94 6.12 -22.87
CA TRP A 776 -7.21 7.12 -22.11
C TRP A 776 -7.96 8.45 -22.10
N PRO A 777 -8.20 9.05 -20.91
CA PRO A 777 -8.69 10.41 -20.83
C PRO A 777 -7.81 11.40 -21.61
N GLU A 778 -8.41 12.36 -22.31
CA GLU A 778 -7.68 13.32 -23.15
C GLU A 778 -7.02 14.46 -22.35
N LEU A 779 -7.50 14.76 -21.13
CA LEU A 779 -7.07 15.88 -20.28
C LEU A 779 -7.28 17.25 -20.94
N ASN A 780 -8.51 17.51 -21.39
CA ASN A 780 -8.89 18.79 -22.01
C ASN A 780 -9.70 19.68 -21.06
N THR A 781 -10.31 19.09 -20.02
CA THR A 781 -11.26 19.76 -19.14
C THR A 781 -10.90 19.60 -17.65
N LYS A 782 -11.57 20.37 -16.78
CA LYS A 782 -11.41 20.24 -15.33
C LYS A 782 -12.00 18.92 -14.85
N GLU A 783 -13.04 18.45 -15.51
CA GLU A 783 -13.70 17.17 -15.27
C GLU A 783 -12.75 16.01 -15.59
N ASP A 784 -11.99 16.09 -16.69
CA ASP A 784 -10.96 15.11 -17.00
C ASP A 784 -9.88 15.07 -15.92
N LEU A 785 -9.32 16.23 -15.55
CA LEU A 785 -8.29 16.32 -14.52
C LEU A 785 -8.80 15.80 -13.17
N THR A 786 -10.01 16.18 -12.79
CA THR A 786 -10.67 15.72 -11.57
C THR A 786 -10.83 14.20 -11.57
N SER A 787 -11.28 13.63 -12.69
CA SER A 787 -11.45 12.18 -12.84
C SER A 787 -10.11 11.44 -12.73
N ILE A 788 -9.08 11.92 -13.44
CA ILE A 788 -7.73 11.35 -13.40
C ILE A 788 -7.16 11.36 -11.98
N LEU A 789 -7.22 12.50 -11.30
CA LEU A 789 -6.67 12.65 -9.95
C LEU A 789 -7.45 11.85 -8.92
N SER A 790 -8.78 11.83 -9.01
CA SER A 790 -9.63 11.03 -8.11
C SER A 790 -9.33 9.54 -8.25
N ASN A 791 -9.11 9.08 -9.48
CA ASN A 791 -8.74 7.70 -9.76
C ASN A 791 -7.38 7.34 -9.15
N ILE A 792 -6.36 8.18 -9.35
CA ILE A 792 -5.04 7.97 -8.76
C ILE A 792 -5.15 7.89 -7.23
N ILE A 793 -5.79 8.88 -6.59
CA ILE A 793 -5.93 8.92 -5.13
C ILE A 793 -6.74 7.74 -4.60
N TRP A 794 -7.79 7.30 -5.30
CA TRP A 794 -8.55 6.10 -4.94
C TRP A 794 -7.68 4.84 -4.96
N VAL A 795 -6.91 4.65 -6.03
CA VAL A 795 -6.04 3.47 -6.20
C VAL A 795 -4.95 3.43 -5.12
N THR A 796 -4.31 4.57 -4.86
CA THR A 796 -3.22 4.65 -3.89
C THR A 796 -3.66 4.56 -2.44
N SER A 797 -4.94 4.79 -2.15
CA SER A 797 -5.48 4.78 -0.78
C SER A 797 -6.48 3.65 -0.57
N ALA A 798 -7.76 3.89 -0.83
CA ALA A 798 -8.86 3.02 -0.46
C ALA A 798 -8.86 1.67 -1.20
N HIS A 799 -8.54 1.64 -2.50
CA HIS A 799 -8.41 0.38 -3.24
C HIS A 799 -7.31 -0.49 -2.64
N HIS A 800 -6.11 0.06 -2.49
CA HIS A 800 -4.97 -0.67 -1.92
C HIS A 800 -5.26 -1.13 -0.50
N ALA A 801 -5.80 -0.26 0.37
CA ALA A 801 -6.17 -0.62 1.73
C ALA A 801 -7.17 -1.78 1.80
N ALA A 802 -8.20 -1.78 0.92
CA ALA A 802 -9.21 -2.82 0.86
C ALA A 802 -8.67 -4.20 0.44
N VAL A 803 -7.53 -4.25 -0.25
CA VAL A 803 -6.89 -5.51 -0.69
C VAL A 803 -5.61 -5.85 0.07
N ASN A 804 -5.08 -4.95 0.89
CA ASN A 804 -3.82 -5.17 1.61
C ASN A 804 -4.03 -5.58 3.07
N PHE A 805 -4.71 -4.76 3.88
CA PHE A 805 -4.73 -4.91 5.35
C PHE A 805 -5.58 -6.08 5.86
N GLY A 806 -6.30 -6.76 4.96
CA GLY A 806 -7.03 -8.00 5.24
C GLY A 806 -6.22 -9.28 5.07
N GLN A 807 -5.01 -9.21 4.51
CA GLN A 807 -4.21 -10.40 4.16
C GLN A 807 -4.02 -11.34 5.35
N TYR A 808 -3.55 -10.84 6.49
CA TYR A 808 -3.36 -11.69 7.66
C TYR A 808 -4.68 -12.07 8.33
N ALA A 809 -5.65 -11.15 8.38
CA ALA A 809 -6.95 -11.39 9.03
C ALA A 809 -7.72 -12.57 8.39
N TYR A 810 -7.61 -12.73 7.07
CA TYR A 810 -8.30 -13.75 6.28
C TYR A 810 -7.37 -14.89 5.83
N GLY A 811 -6.14 -14.60 5.42
CA GLY A 811 -5.17 -15.57 4.91
C GLY A 811 -4.21 -16.14 5.96
N GLY A 812 -4.16 -15.54 7.16
CA GLY A 812 -3.31 -16.01 8.25
C GLY A 812 -3.68 -17.39 8.79
N TYR A 813 -4.86 -17.93 8.45
CA TYR A 813 -5.25 -19.32 8.69
C TYR A 813 -5.35 -20.05 7.35
N VAL A 814 -4.31 -20.80 6.98
CA VAL A 814 -4.12 -21.37 5.64
C VAL A 814 -5.32 -22.15 5.10
N PRO A 815 -6.06 -22.96 5.88
CA PRO A 815 -7.26 -23.63 5.37
C PRO A 815 -8.39 -22.69 4.91
N ASN A 816 -8.46 -21.45 5.41
CA ASN A 816 -9.46 -20.47 5.00
C ASN A 816 -9.18 -19.89 3.60
N HIS A 817 -7.92 -19.55 3.33
CA HIS A 817 -7.51 -18.90 2.08
C HIS A 817 -6.17 -19.46 1.61
N PRO A 818 -6.12 -20.71 1.12
CA PRO A 818 -4.88 -21.38 0.79
C PRO A 818 -4.21 -20.75 -0.44
N CYS A 819 -3.00 -20.19 -0.30
CA CYS A 819 -2.26 -19.63 -1.43
C CYS A 819 -1.79 -20.69 -2.44
N MET A 820 -1.64 -21.94 -1.99
CA MET A 820 -1.09 -23.03 -2.79
C MET A 820 -1.92 -24.31 -2.74
N THR A 821 -2.05 -24.97 -3.89
CA THR A 821 -2.48 -26.37 -4.02
C THR A 821 -1.42 -27.24 -4.72
N ARG A 822 -1.29 -28.49 -4.29
CA ARG A 822 -0.19 -29.42 -4.60
C ARG A 822 -0.64 -30.76 -5.17
N ARG A 823 -1.91 -31.11 -4.99
CA ARG A 823 -2.55 -32.30 -5.55
C ARG A 823 -3.82 -31.88 -6.30
N LEU A 824 -4.23 -32.72 -7.25
CA LEU A 824 -5.54 -32.60 -7.90
C LEU A 824 -6.59 -33.34 -7.05
N ILE A 825 -7.87 -33.12 -7.32
CA ILE A 825 -8.94 -33.91 -6.69
C ILE A 825 -8.96 -35.28 -7.38
N PRO A 826 -8.90 -36.40 -6.63
CA PRO A 826 -8.85 -37.72 -7.23
C PRO A 826 -10.16 -38.02 -7.98
N GLU A 827 -10.06 -38.86 -9.01
CA GLU A 827 -11.24 -39.47 -9.65
C GLU A 827 -11.88 -40.45 -8.68
N GLU A 828 -13.21 -40.46 -8.64
CA GLU A 828 -14.05 -41.25 -7.72
C GLU A 828 -14.13 -42.73 -8.14
N ASP A 829 -12.97 -43.36 -8.31
CA ASP A 829 -12.80 -44.77 -8.61
C ASP A 829 -12.17 -45.47 -7.42
N LEU A 830 -12.81 -46.55 -6.93
CA LEU A 830 -12.29 -47.34 -5.81
C LEU A 830 -10.94 -48.02 -6.12
N ASN A 831 -10.54 -48.13 -7.39
CA ASN A 831 -9.21 -48.60 -7.77
C ASN A 831 -8.15 -47.48 -7.78
N ASN A 832 -8.56 -46.22 -7.68
CA ASN A 832 -7.66 -45.08 -7.57
C ASN A 832 -7.10 -44.99 -6.15
N LYS A 833 -5.79 -45.18 -6.01
CA LYS A 833 -5.08 -45.10 -4.71
C LYS A 833 -5.27 -43.76 -4.01
N GLU A 834 -5.28 -42.65 -4.74
CA GLU A 834 -5.48 -41.33 -4.14
C GLU A 834 -6.92 -41.16 -3.62
N PHE A 835 -7.90 -41.78 -4.28
CA PHE A 835 -9.28 -41.81 -3.79
C PHE A 835 -9.41 -42.68 -2.54
N GLN A 836 -8.73 -43.84 -2.51
CA GLN A 836 -8.65 -44.67 -1.30
C GLN A 836 -7.99 -43.90 -0.12
N GLU A 837 -6.93 -43.12 -0.38
CA GLU A 837 -6.31 -42.23 0.63
C GLU A 837 -7.31 -41.20 1.16
N LEU A 838 -8.07 -40.56 0.26
CA LEU A 838 -9.12 -39.61 0.61
C LEU A 838 -10.20 -40.26 1.49
N LEU A 839 -10.70 -41.44 1.11
CA LEU A 839 -11.72 -42.16 1.89
C LEU A 839 -11.21 -42.59 3.27
N GLN A 840 -9.94 -43.01 3.36
CA GLN A 840 -9.35 -43.48 4.61
C GLN A 840 -9.04 -42.34 5.59
N ASN A 841 -8.52 -41.20 5.09
CA ASN A 841 -8.22 -40.03 5.92
C ASN A 841 -8.35 -38.73 5.12
N PRO A 842 -9.57 -38.18 5.02
CA PRO A 842 -9.81 -37.02 4.17
C PRO A 842 -9.19 -35.73 4.70
N GLN A 843 -9.01 -35.62 6.02
CA GLN A 843 -8.28 -34.50 6.64
C GLN A 843 -6.82 -34.49 6.19
N LYS A 844 -6.14 -35.64 6.27
CA LYS A 844 -4.75 -35.75 5.83
C LYS A 844 -4.62 -35.50 4.33
N PHE A 845 -5.58 -35.98 3.52
CA PHE A 845 -5.60 -35.69 2.09
C PHE A 845 -5.69 -34.17 1.84
N PHE A 846 -6.65 -33.49 2.48
CA PHE A 846 -6.81 -32.03 2.39
C PHE A 846 -5.52 -31.27 2.74
N LEU A 847 -4.87 -31.63 3.85
CA LEU A 847 -3.61 -31.01 4.27
C LEU A 847 -2.45 -31.28 3.30
N SER A 848 -2.39 -32.48 2.71
CA SER A 848 -1.41 -32.80 1.66
C SER A 848 -1.66 -32.05 0.34
N MET A 849 -2.89 -31.57 0.14
CA MET A 849 -3.28 -30.81 -1.04
C MET A 849 -2.92 -29.33 -0.89
N ILE A 850 -3.13 -28.70 0.26
CA ILE A 850 -2.79 -27.27 0.48
C ILE A 850 -1.31 -27.07 0.86
N SER A 851 -0.86 -25.83 1.10
CA SER A 851 0.51 -25.51 1.52
C SER A 851 1.03 -26.41 2.66
N ASN A 852 2.27 -26.87 2.54
CA ASN A 852 2.95 -27.61 3.62
C ASN A 852 3.38 -26.68 4.77
N LYS A 853 3.98 -27.22 5.85
CA LYS A 853 4.40 -26.42 7.02
C LYS A 853 5.36 -25.28 6.66
N PHE A 854 6.32 -25.56 5.78
CA PHE A 854 7.31 -24.57 5.33
C PHE A 854 6.64 -23.42 4.57
N GLN A 855 5.83 -23.73 3.56
CA GLN A 855 5.13 -22.75 2.72
C GLN A 855 4.14 -21.93 3.52
N ALA A 856 3.38 -22.57 4.42
CA ALA A 856 2.45 -21.91 5.32
C ALA A 856 3.17 -20.90 6.23
N THR A 857 4.23 -21.34 6.92
CA THR A 857 5.03 -20.47 7.81
C THR A 857 5.63 -19.30 7.05
N TYR A 858 6.16 -19.55 5.85
CA TYR A 858 6.76 -18.51 5.02
C TYR A 858 5.73 -17.45 4.59
N VAL A 859 4.62 -17.86 3.99
CA VAL A 859 3.63 -16.90 3.50
C VAL A 859 2.93 -16.15 4.64
N MET A 860 2.65 -16.83 5.76
CA MET A 860 2.04 -16.19 6.94
C MET A 860 2.94 -15.12 7.53
N SER A 861 4.26 -15.36 7.59
CA SER A 861 5.22 -14.35 8.08
C SER A 861 5.17 -13.09 7.22
N VAL A 862 5.07 -13.25 5.90
CA VAL A 862 4.99 -12.11 4.97
C VAL A 862 3.64 -11.40 5.08
N MET A 863 2.53 -12.15 5.15
CA MET A 863 1.19 -11.57 5.30
C MET A 863 1.05 -10.73 6.58
N ASP A 864 1.62 -11.20 7.70
CA ASP A 864 1.62 -10.47 8.98
C ASP A 864 2.29 -9.10 8.83
N SER A 865 3.47 -9.09 8.22
CA SER A 865 4.21 -7.85 7.97
C SER A 865 3.49 -6.92 6.98
N LEU A 866 2.98 -7.48 5.88
CA LEU A 866 2.27 -6.68 4.86
C LEU A 866 0.97 -6.09 5.40
N SER A 867 0.39 -6.70 6.44
CA SER A 867 -0.83 -6.20 7.10
C SER A 867 -0.55 -5.20 8.24
N THR A 868 0.72 -4.85 8.49
CA THR A 868 1.13 -4.02 9.64
C THR A 868 1.19 -2.54 9.29
N HIS A 869 0.40 -1.70 9.98
CA HIS A 869 0.60 -0.25 9.90
C HIS A 869 1.83 0.18 10.68
N ALA A 870 2.63 1.08 10.09
CA ALA A 870 3.75 1.68 10.77
C ALA A 870 3.31 2.76 11.79
N PRO A 871 4.10 3.03 12.85
CA PRO A 871 3.79 4.07 13.81
C PRO A 871 3.69 5.50 13.23
N ASP A 872 4.37 5.74 12.11
CA ASP A 872 4.42 7.02 11.40
C ASP A 872 3.51 7.08 10.16
N GLU A 873 2.56 6.13 10.05
CA GLU A 873 1.62 6.07 8.92
C GLU A 873 0.75 7.32 8.82
N GLU A 874 0.52 7.79 7.60
CA GLU A 874 -0.38 8.92 7.32
C GLU A 874 -1.67 8.39 6.68
N TYR A 875 -2.78 8.49 7.41
CA TYR A 875 -4.09 8.03 6.93
C TYR A 875 -4.78 9.07 6.05
N LEU A 876 -5.77 8.62 5.27
CA LEU A 876 -6.56 9.44 4.35
C LEU A 876 -7.17 10.65 5.08
N GLY A 877 -6.94 11.84 4.53
CA GLY A 877 -7.36 13.11 5.13
C GLY A 877 -6.42 13.64 6.22
N GLN A 878 -5.31 12.94 6.50
CA GLN A 878 -4.22 13.45 7.33
C GLN A 878 -3.07 13.95 6.46
N ARG A 879 -2.31 14.92 7.01
CA ARG A 879 -1.08 15.42 6.42
C ARG A 879 -0.16 15.91 7.52
N VAL A 880 1.03 15.31 7.64
CA VAL A 880 2.02 15.70 8.66
C VAL A 880 2.66 17.07 8.34
N GLN A 881 2.74 17.43 7.06
CA GLN A 881 3.32 18.68 6.62
C GLN A 881 2.39 19.87 6.92
N ILE A 882 2.59 20.59 8.02
CA ILE A 882 1.72 21.67 8.49
C ILE A 882 1.75 22.97 7.64
N ASN A 883 2.79 23.19 6.85
CA ASN A 883 2.98 24.40 6.00
C ASN A 883 3.18 24.04 4.51
N TRP A 884 2.49 23.00 4.03
CA TRP A 884 2.64 22.48 2.67
C TRP A 884 2.20 23.47 1.57
N THR A 885 1.26 24.37 1.90
CA THR A 885 0.81 25.47 1.06
C THR A 885 0.59 26.73 1.90
N SER A 886 0.70 27.91 1.29
CA SER A 886 0.24 29.20 1.83
C SER A 886 -1.21 29.53 1.42
N ASP A 887 -1.80 28.80 0.47
CA ASP A 887 -3.17 29.07 0.00
C ASP A 887 -4.20 28.61 1.05
N LEU A 888 -4.78 29.58 1.76
CA LEU A 888 -5.77 29.34 2.81
C LEU A 888 -7.04 28.65 2.29
N ARG A 889 -7.37 28.80 1.00
CA ARG A 889 -8.54 28.14 0.39
C ARG A 889 -8.29 26.64 0.28
N ALA A 890 -7.09 26.25 -0.14
CA ALA A 890 -6.67 24.86 -0.22
C ALA A 890 -6.57 24.21 1.17
N ILE A 891 -6.08 24.94 2.18
CA ILE A 891 -6.07 24.48 3.58
C ILE A 891 -7.49 24.26 4.09
N ALA A 892 -8.41 25.18 3.82
CA ALA A 892 -9.82 25.06 4.22
C ALA A 892 -10.48 23.82 3.59
N GLY A 893 -10.28 23.59 2.29
CA GLY A 893 -10.82 22.41 1.61
C GLY A 893 -10.20 21.09 2.13
N SER A 894 -8.89 21.07 2.40
CA SER A 894 -8.23 19.90 3.00
C SER A 894 -8.79 19.58 4.39
N ASN A 895 -9.06 20.61 5.21
CA ASN A 895 -9.72 20.43 6.50
C ASN A 895 -11.16 19.93 6.37
N ALA A 896 -11.91 20.41 5.38
CA ALA A 896 -13.26 19.93 5.09
C ALA A 896 -13.25 18.45 4.67
N PHE A 897 -12.31 18.06 3.81
CA PHE A 897 -12.09 16.66 3.43
C PHE A 897 -11.77 15.79 4.65
N ALA A 898 -10.83 16.20 5.51
CA ALA A 898 -10.49 15.48 6.73
C ALA A 898 -11.71 15.29 7.66
N GLN A 899 -12.55 16.32 7.80
CA GLN A 899 -13.79 16.24 8.57
C GLN A 899 -14.79 15.27 7.94
N LYS A 900 -14.94 15.29 6.60
CA LYS A 900 -15.81 14.36 5.86
C LYS A 900 -15.37 12.91 6.04
N VAL A 901 -14.07 12.63 5.91
CA VAL A 901 -13.51 11.28 6.14
C VAL A 901 -13.81 10.81 7.57
N LYS A 902 -13.66 11.67 8.57
CA LYS A 902 -14.02 11.35 9.97
C LYS A 902 -15.52 11.09 10.17
N GLN A 903 -16.38 11.75 9.40
CA GLN A 903 -17.82 11.47 9.43
C GLN A 903 -18.14 10.11 8.80
N ILE A 904 -17.47 9.75 7.70
CA ILE A 904 -17.63 8.44 7.05
C ILE A 904 -17.25 7.31 8.01
N GLU A 905 -16.17 7.46 8.77
CA GLU A 905 -15.79 6.50 9.80
C GLU A 905 -16.95 6.18 10.76
N ARG A 906 -17.67 7.20 11.23
CA ARG A 906 -18.85 7.02 12.11
C ARG A 906 -20.03 6.36 11.39
N VAL A 907 -20.14 6.50 10.08
CA VAL A 907 -21.15 5.77 9.28
C VAL A 907 -20.79 4.30 9.22
N ILE A 908 -19.51 3.97 8.95
CA ILE A 908 -19.00 2.60 8.90
C ILE A 908 -19.15 1.92 10.27
N ASP A 909 -18.78 2.60 11.36
CA ASP A 909 -18.95 2.08 12.72
C ASP A 909 -20.43 1.75 13.03
N ARG A 910 -21.37 2.60 12.58
CA ARG A 910 -22.81 2.34 12.72
C ARG A 910 -23.27 1.15 11.86
N ARG A 911 -22.79 1.02 10.62
CA ARG A 911 -23.09 -0.14 9.76
C ARG A 911 -22.57 -1.44 10.37
N ASN A 912 -21.37 -1.44 10.92
CA ASN A 912 -20.80 -2.61 11.59
C ASN A 912 -21.57 -3.01 12.87
N ALA A 913 -22.24 -2.06 13.52
CA ALA A 913 -23.08 -2.32 14.68
C ALA A 913 -24.54 -2.72 14.34
N ASP A 914 -24.97 -2.55 13.09
CA ASP A 914 -26.34 -2.82 12.66
C ASP A 914 -26.59 -4.32 12.47
N VAL A 915 -27.45 -4.89 13.32
CA VAL A 915 -27.85 -6.30 13.28
C VAL A 915 -28.64 -6.70 12.02
N GLY A 916 -29.15 -5.71 11.28
CA GLY A 916 -29.80 -5.92 9.98
C GLY A 916 -28.80 -6.19 8.85
N LEU A 917 -27.53 -5.78 8.99
CA LEU A 917 -26.47 -5.93 7.99
C LEU A 917 -25.65 -7.20 8.25
N LYS A 918 -26.17 -8.34 7.80
CA LYS A 918 -25.67 -9.69 8.10
C LYS A 918 -24.29 -10.00 7.50
N ASN A 919 -23.86 -9.30 6.45
CA ASN A 919 -22.52 -9.46 5.90
C ASN A 919 -21.45 -8.74 6.76
N ARG A 920 -21.87 -7.97 7.77
CA ARG A 920 -21.01 -7.17 8.67
C ARG A 920 -21.19 -7.52 10.15
N ASN A 921 -22.37 -8.01 10.53
CA ASN A 921 -22.74 -8.24 11.91
C ASN A 921 -23.37 -9.63 12.11
N GLY A 922 -23.06 -10.28 13.23
CA GLY A 922 -23.56 -11.60 13.58
C GLY A 922 -22.57 -12.40 14.42
N ALA A 923 -23.02 -13.55 14.94
CA ALA A 923 -22.16 -14.48 15.66
C ALA A 923 -21.05 -15.01 14.75
N GLY A 924 -19.79 -14.83 15.14
CA GLY A 924 -18.63 -15.25 14.34
C GLY A 924 -18.34 -14.39 13.10
N VAL A 925 -19.12 -13.34 12.83
CA VAL A 925 -18.94 -12.46 11.65
C VAL A 925 -17.96 -11.34 11.97
N LEU A 926 -16.84 -11.24 11.26
CA LEU A 926 -15.90 -10.13 11.42
C LEU A 926 -16.52 -8.82 10.87
N PRO A 927 -16.52 -7.71 11.63
CA PRO A 927 -16.96 -6.43 11.10
C PRO A 927 -16.06 -6.02 9.95
N TYR A 928 -16.63 -5.39 8.91
CA TYR A 928 -15.83 -4.93 7.79
C TYR A 928 -15.23 -3.55 8.13
N GLU A 929 -13.93 -3.54 8.41
CA GLU A 929 -13.19 -2.33 8.80
C GLU A 929 -12.05 -1.98 7.83
N LEU A 930 -11.86 -2.72 6.74
CA LEU A 930 -10.77 -2.44 5.77
C LEU A 930 -10.89 -1.07 5.09
N LEU A 931 -12.09 -0.49 5.03
CA LEU A 931 -12.34 0.88 4.55
C LEU A 931 -12.70 1.86 5.69
N ARG A 932 -12.47 1.47 6.95
CA ARG A 932 -12.53 2.39 8.07
C ARG A 932 -11.30 3.31 8.02
N PRO A 933 -11.44 4.65 7.92
CA PRO A 933 -10.32 5.52 7.56
C PRO A 933 -9.13 5.54 8.52
N THR A 934 -9.36 5.56 9.84
CA THR A 934 -8.25 5.66 10.82
C THR A 934 -7.92 4.32 11.47
N SER A 935 -6.65 4.19 11.86
CA SER A 935 -6.14 3.08 12.65
C SER A 935 -4.98 3.51 13.56
N GLY A 936 -4.40 2.54 14.27
CA GLY A 936 -3.11 2.67 14.95
C GLY A 936 -2.08 1.71 14.33
N ALA A 937 -0.86 1.73 14.85
CA ALA A 937 0.21 0.83 14.43
C ALA A 937 -0.14 -0.66 14.67
N GLY A 938 0.44 -1.55 13.86
CA GLY A 938 0.26 -3.00 13.98
C GLY A 938 -0.73 -3.60 12.98
N VAL A 939 -0.97 -4.90 13.11
CA VAL A 939 -1.94 -5.66 12.30
C VAL A 939 -3.35 -5.45 12.84
N THR A 940 -4.03 -4.44 12.31
CA THR A 940 -5.32 -3.98 12.85
C THR A 940 -6.53 -4.33 11.99
N GLY A 941 -6.33 -4.66 10.71
CA GLY A 941 -7.44 -4.97 9.79
C GLY A 941 -8.32 -3.74 9.46
N ARG A 942 -7.77 -2.53 9.59
CA ARG A 942 -8.45 -1.26 9.35
C ARG A 942 -7.47 -0.12 9.16
N GLY A 943 -7.94 1.00 8.63
CA GLY A 943 -7.13 2.18 8.32
C GLY A 943 -6.87 2.28 6.83
N ILE A 944 -7.10 3.47 6.27
CA ILE A 944 -6.81 3.77 4.86
C ILE A 944 -5.61 4.71 4.83
N PRO A 945 -4.39 4.24 4.52
CA PRO A 945 -3.25 5.13 4.27
C PRO A 945 -3.49 6.07 3.09
N ASN A 946 -2.75 7.18 3.02
CA ASN A 946 -2.77 8.06 1.85
C ASN A 946 -2.18 7.38 0.60
N SER A 947 -1.19 6.50 0.77
CA SER A 947 -0.38 5.92 -0.30
C SER A 947 -0.19 4.41 -0.13
N ILE A 948 0.44 3.77 -1.13
CA ILE A 948 0.88 2.38 -1.07
C ILE A 948 2.15 2.31 -0.22
N SER A 949 1.96 2.30 1.10
CA SER A 949 3.05 2.39 2.09
C SER A 949 3.25 1.12 2.90
N ILE A 950 2.35 0.14 2.77
CA ILE A 950 2.55 -1.31 2.93
C ILE A 950 1.24 -2.01 2.61
#